data_AF-A0A1M3M884-F1
#
_entry.id   AF-A0A1M3M884-F1
#
_cell.length_a   1.000
_cell.length_b   1.000
_cell.length_c   1.000
_cell.angle_alpha   90.00
_cell.angle_beta   90.00
_cell.angle_gamma   90.00
#
_symmetry.space_group_name_H-M   'P 1'
#
loop_
_entity.id
_entity.type
_entity.pdbx_description
1 polymer ?
#
loop_
_entity_poly.entity_id
_entity_poly.type
_entity_poly.pdbx_seq_one_letter_code
_entity_poly.pdbx_strand_id
1 'polypeptide(L)'
;MSTNFFYNELGYEHLVKCSDIPDSYPEYQELEKIGADKIYFSDNFPAILFKEVDSFDKNALKQIAEIQHKAWNYRKIMFLFVVSDTEIRIYNCYEKPQYIKAESSYTHELKEYEIFSCIKTDKDNLKVLIELFSRIGVDCGLLWTSDYDIREKINIQKRIDKYLVQSLLATSNTLKKDISDINIIHGLLMRSLFILYLEDKGAAEEAGLYTKIKKGAKSYFDILDDVDATYRLFIELQEHFNGNVFPIIENEQNFVNKDHLSLIKRCFIDGDISGQPKFFDDWRIFKFDFIQIELLSEVYENFLGEFASKKEKGQFYTPYTLVELILNDKLPIKSEVNYNIKTLDIACGSGIFLVESYKRLIRRWQNANPEKDITFKELKDILVDNIFGIEIDPLAIKVAAFSLYLALVEYLNPKTLWIDKNNKFPYLINNPKDKSLKDKGGNNLWCRDTIGEVNPDDFTKVDLVVGNPPFGTKKLSKSIMDYCSKFDFGKEMVLPFIHKSVDFCPAGSIALIFNTKVLTNTEIPFQNFRKWLFNENYVEKVYNLSIFRKVPKNFGGQLFTSAVGPICIAYFQNKQPQKPSTTIEYWAPKTYIKSNLIDGVIIDSTDVKFLPRTECQIPNTKIWKIAMWGNIGDFYLINRLSNMSNNVKTFIKTNSIDFGVGLQPLNKSTIKPIVDNEISKLRFIRPERIRKYLTLETTFTELNSLLRDKDTINEYLKYYGKKSIIELPTINVFRRLGNKKVYKGPILLIKEGFKDNEFCSGIVKSKVAFNSTVLGLHSENINSLRVLSAILNSDFAAYFLLMISGSWGIERERIKPNEVYLLPLQNRESEYKEFISLHKEIENIIESDTLFQDSLLEIEKKIKTVVLSSLDISVKEKFMIEDFLNISVDLFYKKEKSIAFNKVFLDENKAYAQILANELNEFYSETNHKINISVYDIQRSEPLNLIVIHFSKTQKEIEVRESKELAPLLKELDKYSIQEKGKNIYVQKQFRYYDTDKIYLIKPNQKRFWTRSQAIDDALSLVMEIANMGGQK
;
A
#
# COMPACT_ATOMS: atom_id res chain seq x y z
N MET A 1 -20.79 -10.75 -41.23
CA MET A 1 -20.60 -12.00 -40.46
C MET A 1 -19.10 -12.18 -40.25
N SER A 2 -18.49 -11.78 -39.16
CA SER A 2 -18.80 -10.76 -38.14
C SER A 2 -17.62 -10.83 -37.18
N THR A 3 -17.19 -9.69 -36.64
CA THR A 3 -16.30 -9.46 -35.48
C THR A 3 -16.34 -10.50 -34.35
N ASN A 4 -17.37 -11.36 -34.30
CA ASN A 4 -17.53 -12.57 -33.50
C ASN A 4 -16.30 -13.51 -33.38
N PHE A 5 -15.41 -13.64 -34.36
CA PHE A 5 -14.27 -14.57 -34.24
C PHE A 5 -13.36 -14.22 -33.04
N PHE A 6 -12.83 -13.00 -33.00
CA PHE A 6 -11.93 -12.58 -31.93
C PHE A 6 -12.65 -12.49 -30.58
N TYR A 7 -13.92 -12.09 -30.56
CA TYR A 7 -14.70 -12.08 -29.32
C TYR A 7 -14.86 -13.48 -28.71
N ASN A 8 -15.16 -14.48 -29.53
CA ASN A 8 -15.32 -15.86 -29.06
C ASN A 8 -14.00 -16.45 -28.59
N GLU A 9 -12.92 -16.32 -29.38
CA GLU A 9 -11.60 -16.84 -29.01
C GLU A 9 -11.04 -16.19 -27.72
N LEU A 10 -11.35 -14.91 -27.50
CA LEU A 10 -10.93 -14.19 -26.31
C LEU A 10 -11.91 -14.30 -25.14
N GLY A 11 -13.10 -14.89 -25.32
CA GLY A 11 -14.12 -15.03 -24.27
C GLY A 11 -14.82 -13.73 -23.86
N TYR A 12 -14.99 -12.77 -24.78
CA TYR A 12 -15.72 -11.51 -24.55
C TYR A 12 -17.16 -11.57 -25.07
N GLU A 13 -17.94 -12.52 -24.55
CA GLU A 13 -19.33 -12.76 -24.96
C GLU A 13 -20.33 -11.76 -24.33
N HIS A 14 -19.95 -11.13 -23.21
CA HIS A 14 -20.79 -10.21 -22.43
C HIS A 14 -20.19 -8.79 -22.37
N LEU A 15 -20.12 -8.14 -23.54
CA LEU A 15 -19.71 -6.73 -23.63
C LEU A 15 -20.90 -5.79 -23.46
N VAL A 16 -20.70 -4.69 -22.76
CA VAL A 16 -21.70 -3.62 -22.60
C VAL A 16 -21.55 -2.65 -23.77
N LYS A 17 -22.65 -2.29 -24.44
CA LYS A 17 -22.58 -1.25 -25.48
C LYS A 17 -22.38 0.11 -24.83
N CYS A 18 -21.58 0.98 -25.47
CA CYS A 18 -21.36 2.32 -24.92
C CYS A 18 -22.65 3.13 -24.77
N SER A 19 -23.64 2.91 -25.64
CA SER A 19 -24.98 3.53 -25.58
C SER A 19 -25.77 3.15 -24.32
N ASP A 20 -25.48 2.01 -23.72
CA ASP A 20 -26.25 1.45 -22.61
C ASP A 20 -25.60 1.80 -21.25
N ILE A 21 -24.44 2.48 -21.27
CA ILE A 21 -23.69 2.86 -20.06
C ILE A 21 -24.47 3.83 -19.18
N PRO A 22 -25.13 4.90 -19.69
CA PRO A 22 -25.88 5.81 -18.83
C PRO A 22 -26.93 5.10 -17.98
N ASP A 23 -27.53 4.03 -18.49
CA ASP A 23 -28.55 3.23 -17.79
C ASP A 23 -27.95 2.13 -16.92
N SER A 24 -26.93 1.42 -17.43
CA SER A 24 -26.38 0.22 -16.78
C SER A 24 -25.26 0.52 -15.78
N TYR A 25 -24.48 1.58 -16.03
CA TYR A 25 -23.39 2.05 -15.18
C TYR A 25 -23.34 3.59 -15.15
N PRO A 26 -24.33 4.24 -14.50
CA PRO A 26 -24.47 5.70 -14.49
C PRO A 26 -23.23 6.45 -13.96
N GLU A 27 -22.39 5.80 -13.17
CA GLU A 27 -21.11 6.33 -12.69
C GLU A 27 -20.04 6.52 -13.77
N TYR A 28 -20.24 5.92 -14.95
CA TYR A 28 -19.32 6.01 -16.09
C TYR A 28 -19.97 6.61 -17.33
N GLN A 29 -21.04 7.39 -17.17
CA GLN A 29 -21.75 8.05 -18.28
C GLN A 29 -20.84 8.79 -19.27
N GLU A 30 -19.70 9.33 -18.82
CA GLU A 30 -18.72 10.00 -19.69
C GLU A 30 -18.13 9.07 -20.76
N LEU A 31 -18.10 7.76 -20.51
CA LEU A 31 -17.60 6.76 -21.46
C LEU A 31 -18.47 6.62 -22.70
N GLU A 32 -19.76 6.98 -22.63
CA GLU A 32 -20.61 7.04 -23.82
C GLU A 32 -20.01 7.98 -24.88
N LYS A 33 -19.40 9.09 -24.44
CA LYS A 33 -18.84 10.13 -25.32
C LYS A 33 -17.42 9.82 -25.82
N ILE A 34 -16.85 8.68 -25.41
CA ILE A 34 -15.47 8.32 -25.74
C ILE A 34 -15.30 7.94 -27.22
N GLY A 35 -16.35 7.43 -27.87
CA GLY A 35 -16.37 7.05 -29.30
C GLY A 35 -16.06 5.57 -29.59
N ALA A 36 -15.86 4.75 -28.55
CA ALA A 36 -15.82 3.29 -28.65
C ALA A 36 -17.24 2.71 -28.82
N ASP A 37 -17.35 1.48 -29.32
CA ASP A 37 -18.65 0.84 -29.57
C ASP A 37 -19.11 0.00 -28.38
N LYS A 38 -18.16 -0.68 -27.72
CA LYS A 38 -18.40 -1.57 -26.59
C LYS A 38 -17.33 -1.43 -25.52
N ILE A 39 -17.65 -1.83 -24.30
CA ILE A 39 -16.73 -1.83 -23.16
C ILE A 39 -16.80 -3.19 -22.47
N TYR A 40 -15.63 -3.73 -22.16
CA TYR A 40 -15.52 -4.81 -21.19
C TYR A 40 -15.41 -4.21 -19.79
N PHE A 41 -16.31 -4.66 -18.92
CA PHE A 41 -16.21 -4.41 -17.49
C PHE A 41 -15.60 -5.63 -16.83
N SER A 42 -14.48 -5.43 -16.14
CA SER A 42 -13.96 -6.43 -15.20
C SER A 42 -14.62 -6.11 -13.86
N ASP A 43 -15.57 -6.97 -13.47
CA ASP A 43 -16.58 -6.68 -12.45
C ASP A 43 -17.36 -5.39 -12.75
N ASN A 44 -17.21 -4.34 -11.92
CA ASN A 44 -17.88 -3.05 -12.10
C ASN A 44 -16.96 -1.95 -12.64
N PHE A 45 -15.80 -2.28 -13.22
CA PHE A 45 -14.88 -1.26 -13.73
C PHE A 45 -14.65 -1.35 -15.23
N PRO A 46 -14.71 -0.21 -15.94
CA PRO A 46 -14.42 -0.15 -17.35
C PRO A 46 -12.94 -0.44 -17.56
N ALA A 47 -12.68 -1.50 -18.29
CA ALA A 47 -11.37 -2.10 -18.38
C ALA A 47 -10.77 -1.91 -19.77
N ILE A 48 -11.53 -2.35 -20.78
CA ILE A 48 -11.10 -2.36 -22.18
C ILE A 48 -12.18 -1.70 -23.02
N LEU A 49 -11.76 -0.76 -23.87
CA LEU A 49 -12.61 -0.22 -24.92
C LEU A 49 -12.51 -1.10 -26.15
N PHE A 50 -13.63 -1.32 -26.82
CA PHE A 50 -13.69 -2.03 -28.10
C PHE A 50 -14.22 -1.10 -29.18
N LYS A 51 -13.50 -1.07 -30.30
CA LYS A 51 -13.90 -0.38 -31.53
C LYS A 51 -13.94 -1.36 -32.68
N GLU A 52 -15.06 -1.43 -33.38
CA GLU A 52 -15.22 -2.24 -34.59
C GLU A 52 -14.99 -1.36 -35.82
N VAL A 53 -14.18 -1.86 -36.75
CA VAL A 53 -13.85 -1.17 -38.01
C VAL A 53 -13.89 -2.16 -39.18
N ASP A 54 -14.33 -1.70 -40.34
CA ASP A 54 -14.34 -2.54 -41.55
C ASP A 54 -12.90 -2.86 -42.00
N SER A 55 -12.02 -1.85 -41.95
CA SER A 55 -10.59 -1.98 -42.22
C SER A 55 -9.80 -0.86 -41.53
N PHE A 56 -8.48 -1.02 -41.40
CA PHE A 56 -7.59 -0.03 -40.79
C PHE A 56 -7.17 1.06 -41.78
N ASP A 57 -8.16 1.74 -42.36
CA ASP A 57 -7.97 2.87 -43.27
C ASP A 57 -7.65 4.19 -42.54
N LYS A 58 -7.43 5.27 -43.29
CA LYS A 58 -7.09 6.58 -42.71
C LYS A 58 -8.19 7.11 -41.76
N ASN A 59 -9.46 6.84 -42.04
CA ASN A 59 -10.57 7.33 -41.23
C ASN A 59 -10.65 6.55 -39.91
N ALA A 60 -10.54 5.22 -39.98
CA ALA A 60 -10.45 4.36 -38.80
C ALA A 60 -9.27 4.76 -37.92
N LEU A 61 -8.08 4.96 -38.49
CA LEU A 61 -6.90 5.40 -37.73
C LEU A 61 -7.09 6.77 -37.06
N LYS A 62 -7.79 7.71 -37.72
CA LYS A 62 -8.13 8.99 -37.10
C LYS A 62 -9.05 8.81 -35.89
N GLN A 63 -10.09 7.99 -36.02
CA GLN A 63 -10.98 7.67 -34.90
C GLN A 63 -10.24 6.99 -33.74
N ILE A 64 -9.32 6.07 -34.03
CA ILE A 64 -8.50 5.40 -33.02
C ILE A 64 -7.66 6.42 -32.23
N ALA A 65 -7.03 7.39 -32.91
CA ALA A 65 -6.27 8.45 -32.25
C ALA A 65 -7.16 9.33 -31.34
N GLU A 66 -8.37 9.68 -31.79
CA GLU A 66 -9.33 10.46 -31.01
C GLU A 66 -9.82 9.71 -29.76
N ILE A 67 -10.14 8.41 -29.90
CA ILE A 67 -10.57 7.56 -28.78
C ILE A 67 -9.42 7.38 -27.78
N GLN A 68 -8.19 7.14 -28.26
CA GLN A 68 -7.00 7.01 -27.42
C GLN A 68 -6.74 8.29 -26.62
N HIS A 69 -6.86 9.46 -27.25
CA HIS A 69 -6.68 10.75 -26.58
C HIS A 69 -7.71 10.98 -25.47
N LYS A 70 -8.99 10.65 -25.71
CA LYS A 70 -10.04 10.72 -24.69
C LYS A 70 -9.81 9.70 -23.57
N ALA A 71 -9.44 8.47 -23.91
CA ALA A 71 -9.14 7.40 -22.93
C ALA A 71 -7.95 7.75 -22.04
N TRP A 72 -6.91 8.40 -22.59
CA TRP A 72 -5.78 8.91 -21.82
C TRP A 72 -6.21 9.95 -20.79
N ASN A 73 -7.12 10.86 -21.17
CA ASN A 73 -7.71 11.84 -20.24
C ASN A 73 -8.60 11.19 -19.17
N TYR A 74 -9.29 10.10 -19.52
CA TYR A 74 -10.11 9.34 -18.59
C TYR A 74 -9.32 8.51 -17.55
N ARG A 75 -8.02 8.26 -17.80
CA ARG A 75 -7.02 7.63 -16.90
C ARG A 75 -7.28 6.17 -16.49
N LYS A 76 -8.53 5.71 -16.39
CA LYS A 76 -8.90 4.40 -15.82
C LYS A 76 -8.77 3.24 -16.80
N ILE A 77 -8.85 3.50 -18.10
CA ILE A 77 -8.83 2.47 -19.15
C ILE A 77 -7.41 2.34 -19.70
N MET A 78 -6.90 1.10 -19.74
CA MET A 78 -5.53 0.82 -20.19
C MET A 78 -5.46 0.47 -21.68
N PHE A 79 -6.47 -0.22 -22.21
CA PHE A 79 -6.43 -0.75 -23.57
C PHE A 79 -7.63 -0.33 -24.42
N LEU A 80 -7.33 -0.07 -25.69
CA LEU A 80 -8.32 0.04 -26.77
C LEU A 80 -8.07 -1.11 -27.75
N PHE A 81 -9.04 -2.01 -27.85
CA PHE A 81 -9.05 -3.14 -28.77
C PHE A 81 -9.81 -2.70 -30.02
N VAL A 82 -9.13 -2.69 -31.16
CA VAL A 82 -9.72 -2.35 -32.44
C VAL A 82 -9.81 -3.62 -33.26
N VAL A 83 -11.01 -4.00 -33.68
CA VAL A 83 -11.31 -5.30 -34.27
C VAL A 83 -11.90 -5.10 -35.66
N SER A 84 -11.33 -5.79 -36.65
CA SER A 84 -11.94 -6.00 -37.97
C SER A 84 -12.25 -7.49 -38.19
N ASP A 85 -12.80 -7.84 -39.36
CA ASP A 85 -13.05 -9.24 -39.71
C ASP A 85 -11.76 -10.07 -39.89
N THR A 86 -10.61 -9.43 -40.12
CA THR A 86 -9.35 -10.09 -40.45
C THR A 86 -8.25 -9.90 -39.42
N GLU A 87 -8.27 -8.81 -38.64
CA GLU A 87 -7.21 -8.49 -37.69
C GLU A 87 -7.72 -7.77 -36.43
N ILE A 88 -6.95 -7.86 -35.36
CA ILE A 88 -7.13 -7.12 -34.11
C ILE A 88 -5.86 -6.34 -33.80
N ARG A 89 -6.00 -5.09 -33.36
CA ARG A 89 -4.90 -4.24 -32.88
C ARG A 89 -5.22 -3.70 -31.49
N ILE A 90 -4.23 -3.74 -30.61
CA ILE A 90 -4.36 -3.33 -29.20
C ILE A 90 -3.49 -2.08 -29.00
N TYR A 91 -4.12 -1.00 -28.53
CA TYR A 91 -3.47 0.28 -28.28
C TYR A 91 -3.38 0.60 -26.79
N ASN A 92 -2.26 1.20 -26.38
CA ASN A 92 -1.99 1.67 -25.02
C ASN A 92 -2.63 3.04 -24.78
N CYS A 93 -3.65 3.08 -23.92
CA CYS A 93 -4.34 4.31 -23.54
C CYS A 93 -3.57 5.12 -22.47
N TYR A 94 -2.44 4.63 -21.94
CA TYR A 94 -1.55 5.38 -21.04
C TYR A 94 -0.41 6.09 -21.76
N GLU A 95 -0.23 5.85 -23.05
CA GLU A 95 0.75 6.53 -23.87
C GLU A 95 0.30 7.98 -24.14
N LYS A 96 1.23 8.94 -24.06
CA LYS A 96 0.88 10.37 -24.15
C LYS A 96 0.44 10.70 -25.60
N PRO A 97 -0.78 11.23 -25.81
CA PRO A 97 -1.24 11.59 -27.14
C PRO A 97 -0.41 12.72 -27.73
N GLN A 98 -0.17 12.64 -29.03
CA GLN A 98 0.50 13.67 -29.82
C GLN A 98 -0.46 14.24 -30.85
N TYR A 99 -0.28 15.52 -31.18
CA TYR A 99 -1.03 16.13 -32.27
C TYR A 99 -0.57 15.54 -33.62
N ILE A 100 -1.49 14.91 -34.35
CA ILE A 100 -1.25 14.36 -35.68
C ILE A 100 -1.84 15.30 -36.72
N LYS A 101 -0.99 15.84 -37.61
CA LYS A 101 -1.44 16.69 -38.72
C LYS A 101 -2.31 15.91 -39.70
N ALA A 102 -3.26 16.58 -40.36
CA ALA A 102 -4.19 15.93 -41.29
C ALA A 102 -3.48 15.25 -42.48
N GLU A 103 -2.34 15.80 -42.89
CA GLU A 103 -1.44 15.32 -43.95
C GLU A 103 -0.45 14.25 -43.51
N SER A 104 -0.30 13.99 -42.21
CA SER A 104 0.62 12.97 -41.67
C SER A 104 0.13 11.53 -41.93
N SER A 105 1.07 10.58 -41.91
CA SER A 105 0.76 9.15 -41.95
C SER A 105 0.34 8.67 -40.55
N TYR A 106 -0.98 8.58 -40.32
CA TYR A 106 -1.54 8.08 -39.07
C TYR A 106 -1.03 6.69 -38.69
N THR A 107 -0.74 5.83 -39.68
CA THR A 107 -0.18 4.49 -39.45
C THR A 107 1.20 4.55 -38.79
N HIS A 108 2.04 5.51 -39.19
CA HIS A 108 3.36 5.68 -38.60
C HIS A 108 3.26 6.26 -37.19
N GLU A 109 2.46 7.31 -37.03
CA GLU A 109 2.27 8.00 -35.76
C GLU A 109 1.66 7.06 -34.70
N LEU A 110 0.64 6.28 -35.07
CA LEU A 110 -0.03 5.37 -34.13
C LEU A 110 0.79 4.13 -33.74
N LYS A 111 1.91 3.87 -34.42
CA LYS A 111 2.74 2.68 -34.18
C LYS A 111 3.35 2.66 -32.78
N GLU A 112 3.65 3.83 -32.22
CA GLU A 112 4.18 3.95 -30.84
C GLU A 112 3.14 3.60 -29.77
N TYR A 113 1.85 3.69 -30.11
CA TYR A 113 0.73 3.39 -29.22
C TYR A 113 0.30 1.93 -29.32
N GLU A 114 0.57 1.26 -30.46
CA GLU A 114 0.22 -0.15 -30.71
C GLU A 114 1.14 -1.09 -29.92
N ILE A 115 0.57 -1.81 -28.96
CA ILE A 115 1.34 -2.75 -28.13
C ILE A 115 1.37 -4.15 -28.74
N PHE A 116 0.29 -4.54 -29.42
CA PHE A 116 0.14 -5.87 -30.01
C PHE A 116 -0.86 -5.83 -31.18
N SER A 117 -0.62 -6.67 -32.18
CA SER A 117 -1.54 -6.89 -33.29
C SER A 117 -1.51 -8.37 -33.70
N CYS A 118 -2.65 -8.87 -34.18
CA CYS A 118 -2.81 -10.25 -34.61
C CYS A 118 -3.74 -10.33 -35.81
N ILE A 119 -3.30 -11.02 -36.86
CA ILE A 119 -4.13 -11.36 -38.01
C ILE A 119 -4.71 -12.75 -37.77
N LYS A 120 -5.96 -12.97 -38.16
CA LYS A 120 -6.72 -14.21 -37.93
C LYS A 120 -5.99 -15.50 -38.38
N THR A 121 -5.15 -15.42 -39.41
CA THR A 121 -4.40 -16.56 -39.95
C THR A 121 -3.05 -16.81 -39.27
N ASP A 122 -2.59 -15.90 -38.41
CA ASP A 122 -1.32 -15.97 -37.69
C ASP A 122 -1.48 -16.77 -36.38
N LYS A 123 -1.17 -18.07 -36.44
CA LYS A 123 -1.35 -18.99 -35.31
C LYS A 123 -0.46 -18.65 -34.11
N ASP A 124 0.73 -18.11 -34.33
CA ASP A 124 1.68 -17.85 -33.25
C ASP A 124 1.23 -16.62 -32.45
N ASN A 125 0.89 -15.53 -33.14
CA ASN A 125 0.35 -14.35 -32.47
C ASN A 125 -1.05 -14.59 -31.89
N LEU A 126 -1.88 -15.44 -32.51
CA LEU A 126 -3.18 -15.81 -31.96
C LEU A 126 -3.04 -16.54 -30.63
N LYS A 127 -2.03 -17.41 -30.48
CA LYS A 127 -1.75 -18.07 -29.20
C LYS A 127 -1.38 -17.06 -28.11
N VAL A 128 -0.50 -16.12 -28.41
CA VAL A 128 -0.12 -15.04 -27.49
C VAL A 128 -1.31 -14.15 -27.15
N LEU A 129 -2.15 -13.85 -28.14
CA LEU A 129 -3.37 -13.07 -27.96
C LEU A 129 -4.34 -13.76 -26.98
N ILE A 130 -4.62 -15.05 -27.18
CA ILE A 130 -5.52 -15.82 -26.32
C ILE A 130 -4.93 -15.96 -24.92
N GLU A 131 -3.63 -16.19 -24.80
CA GLU A 131 -2.97 -16.33 -23.50
C GLU A 131 -3.00 -15.03 -22.69
N LEU A 132 -2.66 -13.89 -23.30
CA LEU A 132 -2.45 -12.65 -22.57
C LEU A 132 -3.67 -11.71 -22.56
N PHE A 133 -4.46 -11.71 -23.62
CA PHE A 133 -5.51 -10.71 -23.87
C PHE A 133 -6.93 -11.28 -23.90
N SER A 134 -7.10 -12.60 -23.68
CA SER A 134 -8.42 -13.17 -23.38
C SER A 134 -8.98 -12.60 -22.08
N ARG A 135 -10.30 -12.64 -21.90
CA ARG A 135 -10.98 -12.24 -20.67
C ARG A 135 -10.28 -12.80 -19.43
N ILE A 136 -9.99 -14.10 -19.45
CA ILE A 136 -9.27 -14.79 -18.37
C ILE A 136 -7.84 -14.28 -18.26
N GLY A 137 -7.11 -14.18 -19.37
CA GLY A 137 -5.73 -13.69 -19.36
C GLY A 137 -5.60 -12.27 -18.79
N VAL A 138 -6.56 -11.40 -19.08
CA VAL A 138 -6.58 -10.04 -18.59
C VAL A 138 -7.06 -9.95 -17.13
N ASP A 139 -8.13 -10.64 -16.75
CA ASP A 139 -8.63 -10.67 -15.36
C ASP A 139 -7.56 -11.26 -14.41
N CYS A 140 -6.84 -12.31 -14.84
CA CYS A 140 -5.77 -12.95 -14.08
C CYS A 140 -4.42 -12.22 -14.18
N GLY A 141 -4.29 -11.19 -15.02
CA GLY A 141 -3.07 -10.40 -15.14
C GLY A 141 -1.88 -11.13 -15.79
N LEU A 142 -2.13 -12.08 -16.69
CA LEU A 142 -1.09 -12.91 -17.32
C LEU A 142 -0.05 -12.11 -18.10
N LEU A 143 -0.42 -10.95 -18.65
CA LEU A 143 0.50 -10.01 -19.29
C LEU A 143 1.70 -9.62 -18.40
N TRP A 144 1.56 -9.66 -17.07
CA TRP A 144 2.59 -9.18 -16.13
C TRP A 144 3.44 -10.28 -15.53
N THR A 145 2.90 -11.49 -15.53
CA THR A 145 3.59 -12.69 -15.04
C THR A 145 4.21 -13.50 -16.16
N SER A 146 3.84 -13.23 -17.42
CA SER A 146 4.42 -13.88 -18.59
C SER A 146 5.83 -13.39 -18.92
N ASP A 147 6.57 -14.22 -19.65
CA ASP A 147 7.92 -13.91 -20.13
C ASP A 147 7.92 -13.10 -21.45
N TYR A 148 6.75 -12.63 -21.93
CA TYR A 148 6.66 -11.85 -23.16
C TYR A 148 7.11 -10.39 -22.94
N ASP A 149 7.91 -9.86 -23.88
CA ASP A 149 8.42 -8.47 -23.85
C ASP A 149 7.33 -7.39 -24.09
N ILE A 150 6.08 -7.78 -24.26
CA ILE A 150 4.94 -6.87 -24.52
C ILE A 150 4.76 -5.87 -23.37
N ARG A 151 5.08 -6.27 -22.13
CA ARG A 151 5.00 -5.41 -20.95
C ARG A 151 5.87 -4.16 -21.04
N GLU A 152 7.00 -4.22 -21.75
CA GLU A 152 7.96 -3.11 -21.82
C GLU A 152 7.40 -1.92 -22.60
N LYS A 153 6.39 -2.17 -23.44
CA LYS A 153 5.67 -1.14 -24.19
C LYS A 153 4.66 -0.35 -23.36
N ILE A 154 4.41 -0.74 -22.10
CA ILE A 154 3.44 -0.07 -21.21
C ILE A 154 4.19 0.75 -20.16
N ASN A 155 4.33 2.06 -20.41
CA ASN A 155 4.99 2.97 -19.48
C ASN A 155 3.99 3.84 -18.70
N ILE A 156 3.80 3.51 -17.42
CA ILE A 156 2.91 4.22 -16.49
C ILE A 156 3.34 5.69 -16.25
N GLN A 157 4.62 6.03 -16.47
CA GLN A 157 5.11 7.41 -16.31
C GLN A 157 4.54 8.39 -17.35
N LYS A 158 3.91 7.88 -18.41
CA LYS A 158 3.31 8.69 -19.47
C LYS A 158 1.81 8.99 -19.24
N ARG A 159 1.25 8.56 -18.11
CA ARG A 159 -0.13 8.86 -17.72
C ARG A 159 -0.37 10.34 -17.48
N ILE A 160 -1.62 10.76 -17.68
CA ILE A 160 -2.07 12.14 -17.53
C ILE A 160 -1.76 12.77 -16.17
N ASP A 161 -1.89 12.03 -15.07
CA ASP A 161 -1.67 12.56 -13.72
C ASP A 161 -0.23 13.05 -13.53
N LYS A 162 0.75 12.28 -14.01
CA LYS A 162 2.16 12.66 -13.97
C LYS A 162 2.43 13.86 -14.85
N TYR A 163 1.88 13.85 -16.06
CA TYR A 163 2.14 14.90 -17.03
C TYR A 163 1.51 16.24 -16.63
N LEU A 164 0.27 16.24 -16.14
CA LEU A 164 -0.41 17.45 -15.67
C LEU A 164 0.30 18.03 -14.44
N VAL A 165 0.68 17.21 -13.45
CA VAL A 165 1.46 17.66 -12.29
C VAL A 165 2.79 18.27 -12.73
N GLN A 166 3.52 17.60 -13.61
CA GLN A 166 4.79 18.09 -14.13
C GLN A 166 4.63 19.44 -14.84
N SER A 167 3.56 19.60 -15.63
CA SER A 167 3.27 20.85 -16.32
C SER A 167 2.95 22.00 -15.37
N LEU A 168 2.09 21.77 -14.36
CA LEU A 168 1.77 22.77 -13.33
C LEU A 168 3.03 23.18 -12.55
N LEU A 169 3.86 22.22 -12.15
CA LEU A 169 5.10 22.47 -11.41
C LEU A 169 6.11 23.26 -12.23
N ALA A 170 6.31 22.88 -13.49
CA ALA A 170 7.20 23.60 -14.39
C ALA A 170 6.74 25.05 -14.55
N THR A 171 5.42 25.26 -14.73
CA THR A 171 4.81 26.58 -14.84
C THR A 171 4.98 27.41 -13.57
N SER A 172 4.67 26.85 -12.41
CA SER A 172 4.83 27.51 -11.11
C SER A 172 6.30 27.88 -10.83
N ASN A 173 7.25 26.97 -11.08
CA ASN A 173 8.68 27.25 -10.94
C ASN A 173 9.17 28.37 -11.86
N THR A 174 8.57 28.50 -13.05
CA THR A 174 8.91 29.57 -13.98
C THR A 174 8.31 30.91 -13.52
N LEU A 175 7.04 30.92 -13.11
CA LEU A 175 6.36 32.11 -12.60
C LEU A 175 7.01 32.66 -11.32
N LYS A 176 7.56 31.78 -10.46
CA LYS A 176 8.29 32.15 -9.23
C LYS A 176 9.52 33.03 -9.46
N LYS A 177 10.02 33.11 -10.69
CA LYS A 177 11.14 34.00 -11.03
C LYS A 177 10.72 35.48 -10.98
N ASP A 178 9.45 35.76 -11.25
CA ASP A 178 8.92 37.12 -11.36
C ASP A 178 7.88 37.45 -10.28
N ILE A 179 7.09 36.45 -9.84
CA ILE A 179 6.05 36.60 -8.82
C ILE A 179 6.54 35.96 -7.51
N SER A 180 6.75 36.79 -6.48
CA SER A 180 7.25 36.33 -5.17
C SER A 180 6.16 35.72 -4.28
N ASP A 181 4.91 36.20 -4.40
CA ASP A 181 3.79 35.65 -3.64
C ASP A 181 3.23 34.39 -4.30
N ILE A 182 3.48 33.26 -3.64
CA ILE A 182 3.05 31.95 -4.11
C ILE A 182 1.51 31.81 -4.16
N ASN A 183 0.78 32.58 -3.36
CA ASN A 183 -0.69 32.54 -3.36
C ASN A 183 -1.25 33.11 -4.68
N ILE A 184 -0.58 34.08 -5.30
CA ILE A 184 -0.96 34.61 -6.62
C ILE A 184 -0.78 33.52 -7.68
N ILE A 185 0.38 32.87 -7.71
CA ILE A 185 0.69 31.80 -8.68
C ILE A 185 -0.32 30.65 -8.55
N HIS A 186 -0.59 30.22 -7.33
CA HIS A 186 -1.57 29.17 -7.08
C HIS A 186 -2.98 29.64 -7.49
N GLY A 187 -3.39 30.85 -7.09
CA GLY A 187 -4.68 31.43 -7.49
C GLY A 187 -4.88 31.47 -9.01
N LEU A 188 -3.84 31.83 -9.78
CA LEU A 188 -3.89 31.84 -11.25
C LEU A 188 -4.11 30.42 -11.82
N LEU A 189 -3.34 29.44 -11.37
CA LEU A 189 -3.45 28.05 -11.84
C LEU A 189 -4.80 27.42 -11.46
N MET A 190 -5.25 27.65 -10.22
CA MET A 190 -6.51 27.12 -9.69
C MET A 190 -7.73 27.68 -10.45
N ARG A 191 -7.79 29.01 -10.64
CA ARG A 191 -8.86 29.66 -11.42
C ARG A 191 -8.87 29.17 -12.86
N SER A 192 -7.69 29.07 -13.48
CA SER A 192 -7.56 28.60 -14.86
C SER A 192 -8.08 27.19 -15.04
N LEU A 193 -7.73 26.27 -14.12
CA LEU A 193 -8.21 24.90 -14.18
C LEU A 193 -9.73 24.82 -14.02
N PHE A 194 -10.31 25.59 -13.09
CA PHE A 194 -11.77 25.64 -12.91
C PHE A 194 -12.50 26.19 -14.13
N ILE A 195 -11.98 27.26 -14.72
CA ILE A 195 -12.56 27.85 -15.93
C ILE A 195 -12.53 26.84 -17.07
N LEU A 196 -11.39 26.16 -17.28
CA LEU A 196 -11.27 25.12 -18.30
C LEU A 196 -12.20 23.94 -18.03
N TYR A 197 -12.37 23.54 -16.77
CA TYR A 197 -13.35 22.51 -16.40
C TYR A 197 -14.78 22.93 -16.77
N LEU A 198 -15.17 24.16 -16.48
CA LEU A 198 -16.50 24.69 -16.84
C LEU A 198 -16.68 24.86 -18.36
N GLU A 199 -15.64 25.29 -19.06
CA GLU A 199 -15.61 25.40 -20.52
C GLU A 199 -15.88 24.04 -21.17
N ASP A 200 -15.16 23.00 -20.72
CA ASP A 200 -15.23 21.66 -21.30
C ASP A 200 -16.56 20.97 -21.07
N LYS A 201 -17.23 21.32 -19.96
CA LYS A 201 -18.59 20.88 -19.68
C LYS A 201 -19.65 21.68 -20.44
N GLY A 202 -19.27 22.64 -21.29
CA GLY A 202 -20.16 23.46 -22.13
C GLY A 202 -20.83 24.63 -21.41
N ALA A 203 -20.50 24.85 -20.14
CA ALA A 203 -21.19 25.83 -19.29
C ALA A 203 -20.88 27.28 -19.70
N ALA A 204 -19.64 27.55 -20.14
CA ALA A 204 -19.18 28.89 -20.50
C ALA A 204 -19.70 29.37 -21.86
N GLU A 205 -19.81 28.46 -22.84
CA GLU A 205 -20.31 28.76 -24.19
C GLU A 205 -21.79 29.15 -24.14
N GLU A 206 -22.60 28.37 -23.44
CA GLU A 206 -24.04 28.61 -23.33
C GLU A 206 -24.39 29.90 -22.58
N ALA A 207 -23.54 30.29 -21.62
CA ALA A 207 -23.67 31.54 -20.90
C ALA A 207 -23.23 32.77 -21.71
N GLY A 208 -22.60 32.58 -22.88
CA GLY A 208 -21.96 33.66 -23.64
C GLY A 208 -20.87 34.39 -22.84
N LEU A 209 -20.22 33.68 -21.91
CA LEU A 209 -19.36 34.29 -20.89
C LEU A 209 -18.18 35.03 -21.53
N TYR A 210 -17.48 34.39 -22.46
CA TYR A 210 -16.26 34.96 -23.04
C TYR A 210 -16.54 36.15 -23.95
N THR A 211 -17.59 36.09 -24.77
CA THR A 211 -17.98 37.21 -25.65
C THR A 211 -18.44 38.43 -24.87
N LYS A 212 -19.08 38.23 -23.70
CA LYS A 212 -19.43 39.31 -22.74
C LYS A 212 -18.19 39.99 -22.16
N ILE A 213 -17.14 39.23 -21.85
CA ILE A 213 -15.89 39.77 -21.31
C ILE A 213 -15.05 40.44 -22.41
N LYS A 214 -14.86 39.79 -23.56
CA LYS A 214 -14.04 40.29 -24.68
C LYS A 214 -14.72 39.98 -26.00
N LYS A 215 -15.01 41.03 -26.78
CA LYS A 215 -15.67 40.89 -28.09
C LYS A 215 -14.83 39.99 -29.01
N GLY A 216 -15.47 38.94 -29.53
CA GLY A 216 -14.83 37.98 -30.44
C GLY A 216 -14.05 36.83 -29.77
N ALA A 217 -13.94 36.82 -28.44
CA ALA A 217 -13.38 35.69 -27.71
C ALA A 217 -14.33 34.48 -27.76
N LYS A 218 -13.81 33.30 -28.07
CA LYS A 218 -14.54 32.03 -28.15
C LYS A 218 -14.16 31.07 -27.03
N SER A 219 -12.96 31.23 -26.46
CA SER A 219 -12.42 30.36 -25.41
C SER A 219 -11.72 31.16 -24.30
N TYR A 220 -11.44 30.51 -23.18
CA TYR A 220 -10.60 31.07 -22.13
C TYR A 220 -9.19 31.44 -22.64
N PHE A 221 -8.66 30.70 -23.62
CA PHE A 221 -7.35 31.00 -24.19
C PHE A 221 -7.31 32.33 -24.96
N ASP A 222 -8.43 32.81 -25.50
CA ASP A 222 -8.54 34.15 -26.13
C ASP A 222 -8.55 35.27 -25.08
N ILE A 223 -9.07 34.96 -23.89
CA ILE A 223 -9.11 35.87 -22.73
C ILE A 223 -7.69 36.06 -22.17
N LEU A 224 -6.92 34.97 -22.03
CA LEU A 224 -5.55 34.99 -21.50
C LEU A 224 -4.56 35.88 -22.29
N ASP A 225 -4.89 36.24 -23.54
CA ASP A 225 -4.06 37.15 -24.34
C ASP A 225 -4.14 38.62 -23.87
N ASP A 226 -5.05 38.92 -22.93
CA ASP A 226 -5.35 40.25 -22.40
C ASP A 226 -5.51 40.19 -20.85
N VAL A 227 -4.65 40.92 -20.14
CA VAL A 227 -4.61 40.92 -18.67
C VAL A 227 -5.90 41.49 -18.08
N ASP A 228 -6.41 42.60 -18.63
CA ASP A 228 -7.62 43.26 -18.12
C ASP A 228 -8.87 42.42 -18.38
N ALA A 229 -8.95 41.77 -19.54
CA ALA A 229 -10.02 40.80 -19.82
C ALA A 229 -9.96 39.61 -18.86
N THR A 230 -8.76 39.10 -18.55
CA THR A 230 -8.56 37.98 -17.63
C THR A 230 -9.04 38.32 -16.22
N TYR A 231 -8.68 39.49 -15.69
CA TYR A 231 -9.14 39.91 -14.36
C TYR A 231 -10.62 40.24 -14.31
N ARG A 232 -11.21 40.79 -15.38
CA ARG A 232 -12.67 40.94 -15.47
C ARG A 232 -13.40 39.59 -15.40
N LEU A 233 -12.89 38.56 -16.07
CA LEU A 233 -13.43 37.21 -15.97
C LEU A 233 -13.29 36.65 -14.55
N PHE A 234 -12.13 36.82 -13.90
CA PHE A 234 -11.93 36.39 -12.52
C PHE A 234 -12.88 37.07 -11.53
N ILE A 235 -13.14 38.37 -11.70
CA ILE A 235 -14.09 39.11 -10.86
C ILE A 235 -15.52 38.59 -11.06
N GLU A 236 -15.96 38.40 -12.31
CA GLU A 236 -17.30 37.86 -12.62
C GLU A 236 -17.50 36.47 -11.98
N LEU A 237 -16.48 35.59 -12.07
CA LEU A 237 -16.50 34.27 -11.42
C LEU A 237 -16.60 34.40 -9.90
N GLN A 238 -15.84 35.32 -9.31
CA GLN A 238 -15.86 35.57 -7.87
C GLN A 238 -17.26 36.03 -7.41
N GLU A 239 -17.91 36.92 -8.15
CA GLU A 239 -19.25 37.41 -7.81
C GLU A 239 -20.34 36.35 -7.98
N HIS A 240 -20.28 35.56 -9.06
CA HIS A 240 -21.28 34.52 -9.37
C HIS A 240 -21.24 33.39 -8.33
N PHE A 241 -20.05 32.88 -8.01
CA PHE A 241 -19.87 31.71 -7.14
C PHE A 241 -19.56 32.05 -5.67
N ASN A 242 -19.87 33.28 -5.23
CA ASN A 242 -19.76 33.72 -3.83
C ASN A 242 -18.31 33.92 -3.32
N GLY A 243 -17.32 33.98 -4.21
CA GLY A 243 -15.95 34.44 -3.96
C GLY A 243 -15.08 33.64 -2.99
N ASN A 244 -15.63 32.65 -2.30
CA ASN A 244 -14.93 31.82 -1.32
C ASN A 244 -13.89 30.89 -1.93
N VAL A 245 -14.08 30.54 -3.21
CA VAL A 245 -13.29 29.51 -3.89
C VAL A 245 -11.96 30.09 -4.40
N PHE A 246 -12.00 31.30 -4.96
CA PHE A 246 -10.86 31.96 -5.58
C PHE A 246 -10.82 33.45 -5.23
N PRO A 247 -10.42 33.80 -3.99
CA PRO A 247 -10.27 35.20 -3.64
C PRO A 247 -9.14 35.80 -4.49
N ILE A 248 -9.46 36.84 -5.25
CA ILE A 248 -8.46 37.69 -5.90
C ILE A 248 -7.75 38.46 -4.78
N ILE A 249 -6.42 38.33 -4.72
CA ILE A 249 -5.64 39.03 -3.71
C ILE A 249 -5.67 40.54 -4.01
N GLU A 250 -5.66 41.37 -2.98
CA GLU A 250 -5.63 42.82 -3.16
C GLU A 250 -4.40 43.23 -3.98
N ASN A 251 -4.60 44.02 -5.03
CA ASN A 251 -3.57 44.45 -6.00
C ASN A 251 -2.91 43.33 -6.82
N GLU A 252 -3.47 42.11 -6.85
CA GLU A 252 -2.91 40.96 -7.58
C GLU A 252 -2.61 41.27 -9.06
N GLN A 253 -3.53 41.97 -9.75
CA GLN A 253 -3.40 42.33 -11.17
C GLN A 253 -2.13 43.12 -11.49
N ASN A 254 -1.62 43.91 -10.52
CA ASN A 254 -0.41 44.71 -10.73
C ASN A 254 0.87 43.85 -10.82
N PHE A 255 0.82 42.60 -10.35
CA PHE A 255 1.95 41.67 -10.35
C PHE A 255 1.90 40.68 -11.52
N VAL A 256 0.83 40.68 -12.32
CA VAL A 256 0.60 39.72 -13.40
C VAL A 256 0.68 40.43 -14.75
N ASN A 257 1.52 39.91 -15.64
CA ASN A 257 1.69 40.44 -16.99
C ASN A 257 1.31 39.42 -18.07
N LYS A 258 1.39 39.84 -19.33
CA LYS A 258 1.03 39.01 -20.49
C LYS A 258 1.91 37.76 -20.64
N ASP A 259 3.19 37.83 -20.29
CA ASP A 259 4.11 36.69 -20.37
C ASP A 259 3.74 35.62 -19.33
N HIS A 260 3.29 36.03 -18.14
CA HIS A 260 2.76 35.14 -17.12
C HIS A 260 1.51 34.40 -17.62
N LEU A 261 0.56 35.11 -18.22
CA LEU A 261 -0.66 34.50 -18.78
C LEU A 261 -0.34 33.59 -19.99
N SER A 262 0.68 33.92 -20.78
CA SER A 262 1.17 33.06 -21.87
C SER A 262 1.76 31.75 -21.35
N LEU A 263 2.41 31.74 -20.17
CA LEU A 263 2.84 30.51 -19.51
C LEU A 263 1.65 29.66 -19.06
N ILE A 264 0.61 30.28 -18.50
CA ILE A 264 -0.63 29.59 -18.12
C ILE A 264 -1.31 28.98 -19.36
N LYS A 265 -1.38 29.73 -20.47
CA LYS A 265 -1.92 29.25 -21.75
C LYS A 265 -1.17 28.02 -22.25
N ARG A 266 0.16 28.04 -22.27
CA ARG A 266 0.99 26.89 -22.66
C ARG A 266 0.83 25.68 -21.73
N CYS A 267 0.75 25.94 -20.42
CA CYS A 267 0.54 24.89 -19.42
C CYS A 267 -0.68 24.01 -19.72
N PHE A 268 -1.78 24.60 -20.23
CA PHE A 268 -3.03 23.87 -20.45
C PHE A 268 -3.29 23.46 -21.92
N ILE A 269 -2.51 23.95 -22.89
CA ILE A 269 -2.64 23.55 -24.31
C ILE A 269 -1.91 22.22 -24.56
N ASP A 270 -0.59 22.16 -24.36
CA ASP A 270 0.23 20.97 -24.63
C ASP A 270 1.07 20.51 -23.44
N GLY A 271 1.08 21.31 -22.36
CA GLY A 271 1.79 21.05 -21.13
C GLY A 271 3.29 21.32 -21.17
N ASP A 272 3.84 21.72 -22.34
CA ASP A 272 5.26 22.00 -22.54
C ASP A 272 5.54 23.50 -22.52
N ILE A 273 6.09 23.99 -21.41
CA ILE A 273 6.44 25.40 -21.25
C ILE A 273 7.83 25.76 -21.80
N SER A 274 8.61 24.76 -22.27
CA SER A 274 10.01 24.95 -22.67
C SER A 274 10.21 25.33 -24.14
N GLY A 275 9.20 25.10 -24.99
CA GLY A 275 9.24 25.35 -26.43
C GLY A 275 8.58 26.63 -26.91
N GLN A 276 8.66 26.87 -28.23
CA GLN A 276 7.77 27.81 -28.92
C GLN A 276 6.32 27.31 -28.88
N PRO A 277 5.33 28.20 -28.74
CA PRO A 277 3.92 27.80 -28.70
C PRO A 277 3.55 27.04 -29.97
N LYS A 278 3.21 25.76 -29.82
CA LYS A 278 2.61 24.97 -30.89
C LYS A 278 1.15 25.37 -30.99
N PHE A 279 0.86 26.34 -31.85
CA PHE A 279 -0.51 26.71 -32.16
C PHE A 279 -1.10 25.64 -33.08
N PHE A 280 -1.93 24.79 -32.50
CA PHE A 280 -2.88 23.96 -33.24
C PHE A 280 -4.23 24.57 -32.98
N ASP A 281 -4.75 25.32 -33.94
CA ASP A 281 -6.07 25.92 -33.84
C ASP A 281 -7.07 24.75 -33.65
N ASP A 282 -7.62 24.65 -32.44
CA ASP A 282 -8.62 23.68 -31.94
C ASP A 282 -8.14 22.36 -31.29
N TRP A 283 -6.82 22.09 -31.18
CA TRP A 283 -6.33 20.90 -30.45
C TRP A 283 -5.65 21.23 -29.12
N ARG A 284 -6.07 20.55 -28.05
CA ARG A 284 -5.46 20.61 -26.72
C ARG A 284 -5.28 19.21 -26.14
N ILE A 285 -4.21 19.02 -25.37
CA ILE A 285 -3.88 17.73 -24.78
C ILE A 285 -4.82 17.35 -23.64
N PHE A 286 -5.22 18.32 -22.81
CA PHE A 286 -6.11 18.11 -21.68
C PHE A 286 -7.58 18.29 -22.09
N LYS A 287 -8.41 17.30 -21.74
CA LYS A 287 -9.86 17.26 -22.01
C LYS A 287 -10.57 17.11 -20.66
N PHE A 288 -10.88 18.23 -20.02
CA PHE A 288 -11.42 18.28 -18.66
C PHE A 288 -12.85 17.73 -18.54
N ASP A 289 -13.52 17.52 -19.66
CA ASP A 289 -14.77 16.78 -19.76
C ASP A 289 -14.62 15.28 -19.48
N PHE A 290 -13.41 14.71 -19.63
CA PHE A 290 -13.04 13.32 -19.30
C PHE A 290 -12.09 13.19 -18.10
N ILE A 291 -11.47 14.29 -17.64
CA ILE A 291 -10.59 14.27 -16.46
C ILE A 291 -11.46 14.19 -15.21
N GLN A 292 -11.28 13.09 -14.48
CA GLN A 292 -12.05 12.83 -13.28
C GLN A 292 -11.60 13.74 -12.12
N ILE A 293 -12.53 14.06 -11.23
CA ILE A 293 -12.26 14.98 -10.13
C ILE A 293 -11.27 14.45 -9.08
N GLU A 294 -11.21 13.12 -8.92
CA GLU A 294 -10.29 12.46 -8.01
C GLU A 294 -8.85 12.64 -8.51
N LEU A 295 -8.68 12.63 -9.84
CA LEU A 295 -7.43 12.95 -10.49
C LEU A 295 -7.04 14.42 -10.28
N LEU A 296 -7.98 15.37 -10.35
CA LEU A 296 -7.70 16.78 -10.07
C LEU A 296 -7.21 16.98 -8.64
N SER A 297 -7.89 16.37 -7.66
CA SER A 297 -7.48 16.42 -6.25
C SER A 297 -6.07 15.82 -6.04
N GLU A 298 -5.78 14.69 -6.67
CA GLU A 298 -4.45 14.06 -6.65
C GLU A 298 -3.36 14.96 -7.28
N VAL A 299 -3.68 15.62 -8.39
CA VAL A 299 -2.77 16.54 -9.09
C VAL A 299 -2.42 17.72 -8.18
N TYR A 300 -3.40 18.31 -7.50
CA TYR A 300 -3.16 19.42 -6.59
C TYR A 300 -2.30 19.02 -5.39
N GLU A 301 -2.58 17.90 -4.76
CA GLU A 301 -1.76 17.42 -3.64
C GLU A 301 -0.32 17.16 -4.07
N ASN A 302 -0.12 16.54 -5.23
CA ASN A 302 1.21 16.29 -5.74
C ASN A 302 1.95 17.60 -6.03
N PHE A 303 1.25 18.58 -6.62
CA PHE A 303 1.76 19.92 -6.90
C PHE A 303 2.14 20.67 -5.61
N LEU A 304 1.22 20.76 -4.64
CA LEU A 304 1.46 21.43 -3.35
C LEU A 304 2.57 20.76 -2.56
N GLY A 305 2.52 19.43 -2.53
CA GLY A 305 3.49 18.63 -1.81
C GLY A 305 4.90 18.77 -2.38
N GLU A 306 5.11 19.07 -3.65
CA GLU A 306 6.46 19.30 -4.17
C GLU A 306 7.08 20.64 -3.77
N PHE A 307 6.25 21.60 -3.36
CA PHE A 307 6.70 22.87 -2.77
C PHE A 307 6.84 22.83 -1.25
N ALA A 308 6.04 21.98 -0.59
CA ALA A 308 6.28 21.62 0.80
C ALA A 308 7.48 20.66 0.86
N SER A 309 8.38 20.81 1.81
CA SER A 309 9.40 19.81 2.08
C SER A 309 8.72 18.52 2.61
N LYS A 310 8.22 17.62 1.73
CA LYS A 310 7.39 16.42 2.03
C LYS A 310 7.88 15.59 3.23
N LYS A 311 9.18 15.60 3.53
CA LYS A 311 9.78 14.85 4.64
C LYS A 311 9.62 15.50 6.02
N GLU A 312 9.30 16.80 6.10
CA GLU A 312 9.30 17.53 7.38
C GLU A 312 7.92 17.70 8.01
N LYS A 313 6.84 17.70 7.21
CA LYS A 313 5.45 17.88 7.69
C LYS A 313 4.63 16.59 7.82
N GLY A 314 5.18 15.41 7.49
CA GLY A 314 4.46 14.14 7.60
C GLY A 314 3.26 13.97 6.64
N GLN A 315 3.15 14.84 5.63
CA GLN A 315 2.11 14.82 4.61
C GLN A 315 2.41 13.70 3.59
N PHE A 316 1.66 12.60 3.67
CA PHE A 316 1.74 11.49 2.72
C PHE A 316 0.42 11.36 1.95
N TYR A 317 0.52 11.29 0.62
CA TYR A 317 -0.61 11.08 -0.27
C TYR A 317 -1.38 9.80 0.09
N THR A 318 -2.68 9.93 0.38
CA THR A 318 -3.62 8.81 0.54
C THR A 318 -3.99 8.28 -0.85
N PRO A 319 -3.59 7.05 -1.21
CA PRO A 319 -3.98 6.49 -2.49
C PRO A 319 -5.50 6.32 -2.58
N TYR A 320 -6.09 6.64 -3.73
CA TYR A 320 -7.53 6.55 -3.96
C TYR A 320 -8.13 5.18 -3.59
N THR A 321 -7.44 4.09 -3.88
CA THR A 321 -7.88 2.73 -3.53
C THR A 321 -8.03 2.51 -2.01
N LEU A 322 -7.22 3.20 -1.20
CA LEU A 322 -7.34 3.12 0.25
C LEU A 322 -8.59 3.85 0.77
N VAL A 323 -8.93 4.98 0.13
CA VAL A 323 -10.17 5.72 0.38
C VAL A 323 -11.37 4.85 0.06
N GLU A 324 -11.36 4.22 -1.12
CA GLU A 324 -12.39 3.29 -1.55
C GLU A 324 -12.53 2.08 -0.63
N LEU A 325 -11.42 1.48 -0.17
CA LEU A 325 -11.49 0.36 0.78
C LEU A 325 -12.26 0.74 2.05
N ILE A 326 -11.94 1.90 2.64
CA ILE A 326 -12.55 2.36 3.88
C ILE A 326 -14.03 2.72 3.67
N LEU A 327 -14.34 3.46 2.60
CA LEU A 327 -15.70 3.92 2.35
C LEU A 327 -16.60 2.79 1.84
N ASN A 328 -16.10 1.77 1.14
CA ASN A 328 -16.92 0.61 0.77
C ASN A 328 -17.40 -0.19 1.99
N ASP A 329 -16.61 -0.21 3.07
CA ASP A 329 -17.00 -0.82 4.33
C ASP A 329 -17.92 0.08 5.16
N LYS A 330 -17.56 1.37 5.31
CA LYS A 330 -18.25 2.29 6.25
C LYS A 330 -19.32 3.20 5.65
N LEU A 331 -19.31 3.37 4.33
CA LEU A 331 -20.28 4.17 3.59
C LEU A 331 -20.64 3.51 2.24
N PRO A 332 -21.15 2.26 2.22
CA PRO A 332 -21.49 1.53 0.99
C PRO A 332 -22.60 2.23 0.18
N ILE A 333 -22.70 2.02 -1.13
CA ILE A 333 -23.75 2.67 -1.96
C ILE A 333 -24.89 1.71 -2.30
N LYS A 334 -24.57 0.44 -2.59
CA LYS A 334 -25.50 -0.50 -3.20
C LYS A 334 -26.71 -0.76 -2.28
N SER A 335 -27.91 -0.45 -2.79
CA SER A 335 -29.19 -0.61 -2.06
C SER A 335 -29.33 0.26 -0.79
N GLU A 336 -28.42 1.20 -0.56
CA GLU A 336 -28.45 2.11 0.57
C GLU A 336 -29.22 3.39 0.23
N VAL A 337 -30.13 3.80 1.12
CA VAL A 337 -30.98 4.99 0.96
C VAL A 337 -30.74 6.06 2.02
N ASN A 338 -30.02 5.75 3.10
CA ASN A 338 -29.71 6.73 4.14
C ASN A 338 -28.51 7.61 3.73
N TYR A 339 -28.80 8.84 3.32
CA TYR A 339 -27.81 9.86 2.92
C TYR A 339 -27.53 10.91 4.01
N ASN A 340 -28.19 10.85 5.16
CA ASN A 340 -27.98 11.79 6.28
C ASN A 340 -26.95 11.21 7.26
N ILE A 341 -25.69 11.16 6.84
CA ILE A 341 -24.56 10.63 7.64
C ILE A 341 -23.47 11.68 7.71
N LYS A 342 -23.31 12.27 8.89
CA LYS A 342 -22.28 13.29 9.12
C LYS A 342 -20.90 12.65 9.14
N THR A 343 -20.07 13.04 8.20
CA THR A 343 -18.73 12.49 7.96
C THR A 343 -17.67 13.54 8.19
N LEU A 344 -16.63 13.18 8.96
CA LEU A 344 -15.50 14.04 9.30
C LEU A 344 -14.17 13.41 8.92
N ASP A 345 -13.30 14.21 8.30
CA ASP A 345 -11.85 13.95 8.26
C ASP A 345 -11.09 14.97 9.12
N ILE A 346 -10.45 14.48 10.18
CA ILE A 346 -9.77 15.28 11.21
C ILE A 346 -8.37 15.78 10.80
N ALA A 347 -7.90 15.39 9.62
CA ALA A 347 -6.66 15.85 8.99
C ALA A 347 -6.82 15.78 7.46
N CYS A 348 -7.78 16.54 6.94
CA CYS A 348 -8.37 16.25 5.64
C CYS A 348 -7.46 16.51 4.43
N GLY A 349 -6.37 17.27 4.57
CA GLY A 349 -5.56 17.68 3.43
C GLY A 349 -6.41 18.34 2.34
N SER A 350 -6.26 17.91 1.09
CA SER A 350 -7.10 18.25 -0.06
C SER A 350 -8.50 17.65 -0.08
N GLY A 351 -8.90 16.90 0.94
CA GLY A 351 -10.28 16.47 1.12
C GLY A 351 -10.73 15.27 0.29
N ILE A 352 -9.82 14.39 -0.18
CA ILE A 352 -10.22 13.21 -0.99
C ILE A 352 -11.26 12.32 -0.28
N PHE A 353 -11.13 12.08 1.04
CA PHE A 353 -12.16 11.34 1.80
C PHE A 353 -13.50 12.08 1.85
N LEU A 354 -13.47 13.41 1.94
CA LEU A 354 -14.67 14.25 2.01
C LEU A 354 -15.41 14.24 0.67
N VAL A 355 -14.68 14.37 -0.43
CA VAL A 355 -15.21 14.33 -1.80
C VAL A 355 -15.86 12.98 -2.08
N GLU A 356 -15.17 11.87 -1.82
CA GLU A 356 -15.73 10.54 -2.08
C GLU A 356 -16.92 10.22 -1.15
N SER A 357 -16.88 10.68 0.11
CA SER A 357 -18.02 10.55 1.00
C SER A 357 -19.22 11.33 0.47
N TYR A 358 -19.01 12.57 0.01
CA TYR A 358 -20.06 13.40 -0.58
C TYR A 358 -20.68 12.75 -1.82
N LYS A 359 -19.87 12.24 -2.77
CA LYS A 359 -20.34 11.50 -3.95
C LYS A 359 -21.22 10.30 -3.56
N ARG A 360 -20.82 9.55 -2.53
CA ARG A 360 -21.60 8.41 -2.00
C ARG A 360 -22.94 8.84 -1.41
N LEU A 361 -22.98 9.93 -0.64
CA LEU A 361 -24.23 10.45 -0.08
C LEU A 361 -25.20 10.92 -1.17
N ILE A 362 -24.70 11.58 -2.23
CA ILE A 362 -25.52 11.96 -3.39
C ILE A 362 -26.14 10.71 -4.04
N ARG A 363 -25.35 9.64 -4.25
CA ARG A 363 -25.86 8.39 -4.82
C ARG A 363 -26.92 7.74 -3.92
N ARG A 364 -26.72 7.73 -2.60
CA ARG A 364 -27.74 7.25 -1.65
C ARG A 364 -29.01 8.10 -1.68
N TRP A 365 -28.89 9.41 -1.91
CA TRP A 365 -30.03 10.29 -2.13
C TRP A 365 -30.79 9.92 -3.41
N GLN A 366 -30.08 9.65 -4.50
CA GLN A 366 -30.68 9.20 -5.77
C GLN A 366 -31.40 7.85 -5.60
N ASN A 367 -30.80 6.91 -4.86
CA ASN A 367 -31.45 5.63 -4.52
C ASN A 367 -32.74 5.84 -3.72
N ALA A 368 -32.77 6.83 -2.83
CA ALA A 368 -33.95 7.19 -2.05
C ALA A 368 -35.00 7.95 -2.88
N ASN A 369 -34.63 8.54 -4.01
CA ASN A 369 -35.47 9.39 -4.86
C ASN A 369 -35.29 9.07 -6.36
N PRO A 370 -35.61 7.84 -6.82
CA PRO A 370 -35.29 7.41 -8.19
C PRO A 370 -35.96 8.22 -9.30
N GLU A 371 -37.11 8.84 -9.00
CA GLU A 371 -37.91 9.61 -9.96
C GLU A 371 -37.61 11.12 -9.96
N LYS A 372 -36.57 11.57 -9.23
CA LYS A 372 -36.24 13.00 -9.09
C LYS A 372 -34.82 13.29 -9.54
N ASP A 373 -34.70 14.33 -10.36
CA ASP A 373 -33.41 14.96 -10.60
C ASP A 373 -32.98 15.76 -9.37
N ILE A 374 -31.73 15.59 -8.97
CA ILE A 374 -31.17 16.30 -7.82
C ILE A 374 -30.99 17.78 -8.15
N THR A 375 -31.47 18.66 -7.27
CA THR A 375 -31.36 20.10 -7.44
C THR A 375 -30.08 20.65 -6.82
N PHE A 376 -29.66 21.85 -7.24
CA PHE A 376 -28.54 22.58 -6.60
C PHE A 376 -28.73 22.73 -5.09
N LYS A 377 -29.97 23.00 -4.66
CA LYS A 377 -30.31 23.15 -3.25
C LYS A 377 -30.07 21.84 -2.50
N GLU A 378 -30.56 20.72 -3.01
CA GLU A 378 -30.36 19.40 -2.37
C GLU A 378 -28.89 19.00 -2.31
N LEU A 379 -28.12 19.22 -3.39
CA LEU A 379 -26.66 19.03 -3.40
C LEU A 379 -25.98 19.88 -2.31
N LYS A 380 -26.32 21.17 -2.25
CA LYS A 380 -25.80 22.10 -1.24
C LYS A 380 -26.16 21.67 0.17
N ASP A 381 -27.40 21.26 0.41
CA ASP A 381 -27.89 20.85 1.72
C ASP A 381 -27.16 19.56 2.15
N ILE A 382 -27.03 18.55 1.28
CA ILE A 382 -26.25 17.33 1.55
C ILE A 382 -24.80 17.68 1.92
N LEU A 383 -24.16 18.59 1.17
CA LEU A 383 -22.78 19.00 1.42
C LEU A 383 -22.62 19.69 2.78
N VAL A 384 -23.47 20.68 3.08
CA VAL A 384 -23.37 21.50 4.29
C VAL A 384 -23.76 20.73 5.55
N ASP A 385 -24.73 19.82 5.45
CA ASP A 385 -25.23 19.11 6.62
C ASP A 385 -24.38 17.90 7.00
N ASN A 386 -23.64 17.33 6.05
CA ASN A 386 -23.00 16.02 6.23
C ASN A 386 -21.47 16.01 6.06
N ILE A 387 -20.83 17.00 5.44
CA ILE A 387 -19.39 16.92 5.12
C ILE A 387 -18.60 17.92 5.95
N PHE A 388 -17.65 17.39 6.75
CA PHE A 388 -16.86 18.16 7.70
C PHE A 388 -15.37 17.81 7.62
N GLY A 389 -14.49 18.78 7.82
CA GLY A 389 -13.04 18.60 7.71
C GLY A 389 -12.25 19.54 8.60
N ILE A 390 -11.07 19.09 9.06
CA ILE A 390 -10.11 19.92 9.79
C ILE A 390 -8.73 19.77 9.12
N GLU A 391 -8.07 20.89 8.84
CA GLU A 391 -6.72 20.92 8.27
C GLU A 391 -5.93 22.11 8.83
N ILE A 392 -4.64 21.94 9.09
CA ILE A 392 -3.80 23.00 9.64
C ILE A 392 -3.24 23.92 8.53
N ASP A 393 -3.08 23.40 7.32
CA ASP A 393 -2.54 24.10 6.18
C ASP A 393 -3.62 24.92 5.43
N PRO A 394 -3.49 26.26 5.36
CA PRO A 394 -4.52 27.12 4.78
C PRO A 394 -4.67 26.97 3.27
N LEU A 395 -3.71 26.37 2.58
CA LEU A 395 -3.78 26.12 1.15
C LEU A 395 -4.44 24.77 0.87
N ALA A 396 -4.09 23.73 1.62
CA ALA A 396 -4.73 22.43 1.51
C ALA A 396 -6.24 22.48 1.79
N ILE A 397 -6.67 23.21 2.84
CA ILE A 397 -8.11 23.38 3.13
C ILE A 397 -8.86 24.12 2.01
N LYS A 398 -8.20 25.05 1.30
CA LYS A 398 -8.77 25.74 0.13
C LYS A 398 -8.93 24.77 -1.05
N VAL A 399 -7.96 23.87 -1.24
CA VAL A 399 -8.08 22.79 -2.23
C VAL A 399 -9.21 21.83 -1.86
N ALA A 400 -9.39 21.47 -0.58
CA ALA A 400 -10.50 20.63 -0.15
C ALA A 400 -11.87 21.26 -0.45
N ALA A 401 -12.03 22.55 -0.14
CA ALA A 401 -13.24 23.27 -0.52
C ALA A 401 -13.45 23.26 -2.04
N PHE A 402 -12.39 23.52 -2.81
CA PHE A 402 -12.43 23.52 -4.26
C PHE A 402 -12.87 22.18 -4.84
N SER A 403 -12.27 21.07 -4.39
CA SER A 403 -12.65 19.73 -4.84
C SER A 403 -14.09 19.38 -4.48
N LEU A 404 -14.61 19.84 -3.33
CA LEU A 404 -16.02 19.66 -2.99
C LEU A 404 -16.96 20.45 -3.92
N TYR A 405 -16.59 21.67 -4.34
CA TYR A 405 -17.41 22.43 -5.29
C TYR A 405 -17.38 21.82 -6.69
N LEU A 406 -16.22 21.34 -7.15
CA LEU A 406 -16.14 20.58 -8.40
C LEU A 406 -17.04 19.33 -8.33
N ALA A 407 -17.06 18.63 -7.19
CA ALA A 407 -17.88 17.43 -7.03
C ALA A 407 -19.35 17.79 -7.07
N LEU A 408 -19.73 18.93 -6.48
CA LEU A 408 -21.09 19.45 -6.56
C LEU A 408 -21.49 19.79 -8.00
N VAL A 409 -20.60 20.42 -8.77
CA VAL A 409 -20.86 20.79 -10.18
C VAL A 409 -20.99 19.56 -11.08
N GLU A 410 -20.29 18.46 -10.79
CA GLU A 410 -20.34 17.21 -11.56
C GLU A 410 -21.76 16.63 -11.66
N TYR A 411 -22.60 16.81 -10.63
CA TYR A 411 -23.99 16.32 -10.60
C TYR A 411 -25.02 17.34 -11.08
N LEU A 412 -24.58 18.50 -11.57
CA LEU A 412 -25.46 19.52 -12.12
C LEU A 412 -25.42 19.49 -13.63
N ASN A 413 -26.54 19.86 -14.24
CA ASN A 413 -26.54 20.19 -15.66
C ASN A 413 -25.72 21.48 -15.87
N PRO A 414 -24.53 21.42 -16.51
CA PRO A 414 -23.60 22.55 -16.58
C PRO A 414 -24.23 23.79 -17.23
N LYS A 415 -25.17 23.56 -18.14
CA LYS A 415 -26.01 24.54 -18.84
C LYS A 415 -26.73 25.49 -17.89
N THR A 416 -27.17 24.97 -16.74
CA THR A 416 -28.02 25.72 -15.79
C THR A 416 -27.22 26.50 -14.75
N LEU A 417 -25.93 26.15 -14.55
CA LEU A 417 -25.09 26.69 -13.48
C LEU A 417 -24.82 28.20 -13.61
N TRP A 418 -24.60 28.67 -14.84
CA TRP A 418 -24.35 30.09 -15.14
C TRP A 418 -25.63 30.89 -15.36
N ILE A 419 -26.70 30.22 -15.80
CA ILE A 419 -27.96 30.88 -16.11
C ILE A 419 -28.72 31.24 -14.83
N ASP A 420 -28.72 30.35 -13.83
CA ASP A 420 -29.41 30.60 -12.56
C ASP A 420 -28.49 31.31 -11.55
N LYS A 421 -28.73 32.61 -11.36
CA LYS A 421 -28.01 33.47 -10.42
C LYS A 421 -28.21 33.09 -8.94
N ASN A 422 -29.16 32.19 -8.63
CA ASN A 422 -29.40 31.72 -7.27
C ASN A 422 -28.46 30.56 -6.87
N ASN A 423 -27.76 29.95 -7.84
CA ASN A 423 -26.84 28.83 -7.62
C ASN A 423 -25.48 29.29 -7.07
N LYS A 424 -25.49 29.81 -5.84
CA LYS A 424 -24.28 30.25 -5.13
C LYS A 424 -23.73 29.17 -4.22
N PHE A 425 -22.43 28.89 -4.34
CA PHE A 425 -21.76 27.93 -3.47
C PHE A 425 -21.81 28.37 -1.99
N PRO A 426 -21.96 27.41 -1.06
CA PRO A 426 -21.91 27.70 0.36
C PRO A 426 -20.50 28.16 0.77
N TYR A 427 -20.42 29.00 1.79
CA TYR A 427 -19.14 29.24 2.44
C TYR A 427 -18.79 28.01 3.31
N LEU A 428 -17.76 27.25 2.94
CA LEU A 428 -17.35 26.05 3.70
C LEU A 428 -16.26 26.31 4.74
N ILE A 429 -15.33 27.23 4.45
CA ILE A 429 -14.09 27.40 5.19
C ILE A 429 -14.28 28.31 6.41
N ASN A 430 -13.80 27.84 7.56
CA ASN A 430 -13.59 28.61 8.77
C ASN A 430 -12.09 28.82 9.00
N ASN A 431 -11.58 30.01 8.70
CA ASN A 431 -10.20 30.37 9.00
C ASN A 431 -10.13 31.71 9.75
N PRO A 432 -9.97 31.70 11.09
CA PRO A 432 -9.84 32.93 11.88
C PRO A 432 -8.65 33.82 11.49
N LYS A 433 -7.63 33.24 10.82
CA LYS A 433 -6.42 33.93 10.38
C LYS A 433 -6.60 34.57 8.99
N ASP A 434 -7.64 34.21 8.24
CA ASP A 434 -7.92 34.76 6.91
C ASP A 434 -8.89 35.96 7.02
N LYS A 435 -8.33 37.17 6.89
CA LYS A 435 -9.10 38.42 7.00
C LYS A 435 -10.13 38.59 5.88
N SER A 436 -9.98 37.88 4.75
CA SER A 436 -10.94 37.94 3.65
C SER A 436 -12.28 37.27 3.97
N LEU A 437 -12.33 36.42 5.01
CA LEU A 437 -13.51 35.64 5.40
C LEU A 437 -14.36 36.29 6.51
N LYS A 438 -14.03 37.52 6.96
CA LYS A 438 -14.78 38.18 8.04
C LYS A 438 -16.28 38.25 7.72
N ASP A 439 -17.09 37.75 8.65
CA ASP A 439 -18.57 37.62 8.60
C ASP A 439 -19.15 36.69 7.52
N LYS A 440 -18.29 35.95 6.79
CA LYS A 440 -18.68 35.04 5.69
C LYS A 440 -18.11 33.62 5.86
N GLY A 441 -17.59 33.25 7.03
CA GLY A 441 -17.00 31.92 7.27
C GLY A 441 -18.03 30.80 7.33
N GLY A 442 -17.67 29.62 6.81
CA GLY A 442 -18.43 28.39 6.96
C GLY A 442 -18.18 27.67 8.28
N ASN A 443 -18.90 26.57 8.52
CA ASN A 443 -18.67 25.69 9.67
C ASN A 443 -18.22 24.27 9.30
N ASN A 444 -18.09 23.97 8.00
CA ASN A 444 -17.76 22.64 7.49
C ASN A 444 -16.27 22.34 7.56
N LEU A 445 -15.42 23.29 7.15
CA LEU A 445 -13.99 23.08 6.94
C LEU A 445 -13.16 24.00 7.85
N TRP A 446 -12.58 23.48 8.93
CA TRP A 446 -11.84 24.27 9.91
C TRP A 446 -10.33 24.30 9.62
N CYS A 447 -9.79 25.49 9.38
CA CYS A 447 -8.36 25.69 9.17
C CYS A 447 -7.62 25.91 10.50
N ARG A 448 -7.32 24.83 11.26
CA ARG A 448 -6.80 24.88 12.64
C ARG A 448 -5.92 23.67 12.97
N ASP A 449 -5.12 23.76 14.04
CA ASP A 449 -4.46 22.58 14.63
C ASP A 449 -5.52 21.70 15.33
N THR A 450 -5.85 20.54 14.76
CA THR A 450 -6.80 19.57 15.33
C THR A 450 -6.46 19.21 16.77
N ILE A 451 -5.19 19.11 17.15
CA ILE A 451 -4.76 18.67 18.48
C ILE A 451 -4.70 19.86 19.44
N GLY A 452 -4.08 20.96 19.02
CA GLY A 452 -3.79 22.12 19.88
C GLY A 452 -4.88 23.19 19.95
N GLU A 453 -5.64 23.43 18.89
CA GLU A 453 -6.56 24.57 18.77
C GLU A 453 -8.05 24.17 18.78
N VAL A 454 -8.40 22.95 18.33
CA VAL A 454 -9.80 22.52 18.22
C VAL A 454 -10.30 21.88 19.50
N ASN A 455 -11.40 22.39 20.06
CA ASN A 455 -12.17 21.70 21.08
C ASN A 455 -13.32 20.90 20.41
N PRO A 456 -13.41 19.56 20.59
CA PRO A 456 -14.48 18.76 20.01
C PRO A 456 -15.90 19.16 20.43
N ASP A 457 -16.07 19.90 21.54
CA ASP A 457 -17.39 20.37 21.99
C ASP A 457 -17.87 21.61 21.23
N ASP A 458 -16.95 22.36 20.61
CA ASP A 458 -17.29 23.49 19.72
C ASP A 458 -17.61 23.01 18.29
N PHE A 459 -17.49 21.71 18.03
CA PHE A 459 -17.64 21.09 16.71
C PHE A 459 -18.89 20.21 16.66
N THR A 460 -19.57 20.18 15.52
CA THR A 460 -20.72 19.30 15.30
C THR A 460 -20.34 17.84 15.50
N LYS A 461 -21.06 17.10 16.36
CA LYS A 461 -20.83 15.66 16.50
C LYS A 461 -21.25 14.93 15.22
N VAL A 462 -20.46 13.92 14.85
CA VAL A 462 -20.53 13.23 13.57
C VAL A 462 -20.80 11.74 13.74
N ASP A 463 -21.30 11.11 12.69
CA ASP A 463 -21.66 9.69 12.65
C ASP A 463 -20.52 8.81 12.10
N LEU A 464 -19.61 9.42 11.33
CA LEU A 464 -18.49 8.74 10.71
C LEU A 464 -17.22 9.61 10.77
N VAL A 465 -16.12 9.06 11.25
CA VAL A 465 -14.78 9.67 11.10
C VAL A 465 -13.91 8.78 10.21
N VAL A 466 -13.42 9.33 9.11
CA VAL A 466 -12.54 8.67 8.14
C VAL A 466 -11.38 9.58 7.81
N GLY A 467 -10.21 9.02 7.47
CA GLY A 467 -9.07 9.86 7.14
C GLY A 467 -7.71 9.18 7.23
N ASN A 468 -6.69 9.93 6.83
CA ASN A 468 -5.28 9.56 6.91
C ASN A 468 -4.50 10.57 7.77
N PRO A 469 -4.53 10.44 9.11
CA PRO A 469 -3.81 11.37 9.97
C PRO A 469 -2.28 11.35 9.75
N PRO A 470 -1.56 12.42 10.10
CA PRO A 470 -0.14 12.56 9.77
C PRO A 470 0.76 11.54 10.49
N PHE A 471 1.82 11.09 9.80
CA PHE A 471 2.82 10.16 10.33
C PHE A 471 4.15 10.86 10.67
N GLY A 472 4.78 10.45 11.76
CA GLY A 472 6.16 10.83 12.04
C GLY A 472 6.53 10.82 13.51
N THR A 473 7.83 10.66 13.77
CA THR A 473 8.44 10.72 15.11
C THR A 473 9.47 11.84 15.24
N LYS A 474 9.71 12.61 14.17
CA LYS A 474 10.70 13.69 14.11
C LYS A 474 10.00 15.04 14.03
N LYS A 475 10.60 16.09 14.63
CA LYS A 475 10.10 17.47 14.61
C LYS A 475 8.61 17.58 15.04
N LEU A 476 8.22 16.85 16.07
CA LEU A 476 6.86 16.90 16.62
C LEU A 476 6.53 18.32 17.11
N SER A 477 5.32 18.80 16.83
CA SER A 477 4.84 20.07 17.39
C SER A 477 4.71 19.98 18.90
N LYS A 478 4.67 21.15 19.56
CA LYS A 478 4.43 21.22 21.01
C LYS A 478 3.08 20.59 21.39
N SER A 479 2.02 20.85 20.61
CA SER A 479 0.69 20.28 20.83
C SER A 479 0.71 18.74 20.83
N ILE A 480 1.40 18.12 19.87
CA ILE A 480 1.54 16.66 19.80
C ILE A 480 2.36 16.13 20.99
N MET A 481 3.49 16.77 21.32
CA MET A 481 4.33 16.34 22.44
C MET A 481 3.60 16.43 23.79
N ASP A 482 2.87 17.52 24.03
CA ASP A 482 2.10 17.74 25.25
C ASP A 482 0.95 16.72 25.34
N TYR A 483 0.26 16.44 24.23
CA TYR A 483 -0.80 15.42 24.17
C TYR A 483 -0.26 14.01 24.46
N CYS A 484 0.81 13.60 23.77
CA CYS A 484 1.44 12.30 24.02
C CYS A 484 1.92 12.18 25.49
N SER A 485 2.44 13.25 26.08
CA SER A 485 2.89 13.24 27.48
C SER A 485 1.72 13.17 28.46
N LYS A 486 0.60 13.86 28.17
CA LYS A 486 -0.62 13.85 28.99
C LYS A 486 -1.22 12.45 29.13
N PHE A 487 -1.21 11.66 28.04
CA PHE A 487 -1.81 10.32 28.00
C PHE A 487 -0.78 9.17 28.07
N ASP A 488 0.50 9.49 28.29
CA ASP A 488 1.61 8.54 28.29
C ASP A 488 1.65 7.65 27.01
N PHE A 489 1.47 8.29 25.86
CA PHE A 489 1.51 7.66 24.54
C PHE A 489 2.88 7.79 23.86
N GLY A 490 3.13 6.89 22.90
CA GLY A 490 4.28 6.96 22.02
C GLY A 490 4.39 8.34 21.35
N LYS A 491 5.61 8.85 21.21
CA LYS A 491 5.88 10.14 20.55
C LYS A 491 5.78 10.00 19.03
N GLU A 492 4.56 9.80 18.55
CA GLU A 492 4.21 9.63 17.13
C GLU A 492 2.98 10.48 16.78
N MET A 493 3.05 11.20 15.65
CA MET A 493 2.05 12.19 15.23
C MET A 493 0.63 11.63 15.15
N VAL A 494 0.45 10.37 14.76
CA VAL A 494 -0.86 9.79 14.46
C VAL A 494 -1.69 9.49 15.73
N LEU A 495 -1.05 9.19 16.86
CA LEU A 495 -1.75 8.68 18.05
C LEU A 495 -2.75 9.70 18.64
N PRO A 496 -2.39 10.99 18.81
CA PRO A 496 -3.34 11.99 19.29
C PRO A 496 -4.58 12.15 18.41
N PHE A 497 -4.45 12.02 17.08
CA PHE A 497 -5.57 12.16 16.16
C PHE A 497 -6.57 11.00 16.32
N ILE A 498 -6.06 9.77 16.37
CA ILE A 498 -6.91 8.59 16.57
C ILE A 498 -7.57 8.63 17.96
N HIS A 499 -6.85 9.08 18.99
CA HIS A 499 -7.43 9.21 20.33
C HIS A 499 -8.54 10.26 20.37
N LYS A 500 -8.30 11.45 19.79
CA LYS A 500 -9.24 12.56 19.81
C LYS A 500 -10.46 12.36 18.90
N SER A 501 -10.40 11.46 17.91
CA SER A 501 -11.52 11.21 16.98
C SER A 501 -12.78 10.73 17.69
N VAL A 502 -12.63 10.00 18.80
CA VAL A 502 -13.74 9.51 19.64
C VAL A 502 -14.59 10.64 20.21
N ASP A 503 -13.98 11.79 20.52
CA ASP A 503 -14.68 12.95 21.08
C ASP A 503 -15.57 13.65 20.04
N PHE A 504 -15.23 13.52 18.74
CA PHE A 504 -16.05 13.99 17.62
C PHE A 504 -17.15 13.00 17.26
N CYS A 505 -16.93 11.70 17.49
CA CYS A 505 -17.80 10.60 17.06
C CYS A 505 -18.20 9.66 18.22
N PRO A 506 -18.93 10.15 19.23
CA PRO A 506 -19.20 9.39 20.47
C PRO A 506 -20.13 8.18 20.29
N ALA A 507 -20.95 8.16 19.24
CA ALA A 507 -21.93 7.11 18.96
C ALA A 507 -21.85 6.54 17.54
N GLY A 508 -20.87 6.99 16.75
CA GLY A 508 -20.71 6.60 15.36
C GLY A 508 -19.51 5.66 15.14
N SER A 509 -19.14 5.52 13.88
CA SER A 509 -18.03 4.66 13.43
C SER A 509 -16.78 5.48 13.11
N ILE A 510 -15.61 4.88 13.36
CA ILE A 510 -14.31 5.49 13.09
C ILE A 510 -13.48 4.50 12.27
N ALA A 511 -12.91 4.96 11.16
CA ALA A 511 -11.98 4.21 10.32
C ALA A 511 -10.77 5.07 9.94
N LEU A 512 -9.66 4.90 10.67
CA LEU A 512 -8.46 5.73 10.52
C LEU A 512 -7.21 4.90 10.20
N ILE A 513 -6.38 5.48 9.34
CA ILE A 513 -5.10 4.89 8.93
C ILE A 513 -4.02 5.23 9.98
N PHE A 514 -3.18 4.26 10.32
CA PHE A 514 -2.10 4.44 11.29
C PHE A 514 -0.84 3.64 10.95
N ASN A 515 0.30 3.97 11.56
CA ASN A 515 1.55 3.22 11.33
C ASN A 515 1.46 1.81 11.95
N THR A 516 1.81 0.78 11.20
CA THR A 516 1.74 -0.63 11.66
C THR A 516 2.51 -0.87 12.95
N LYS A 517 3.58 -0.11 13.20
CA LYS A 517 4.35 -0.21 14.44
C LYS A 517 3.55 0.09 15.69
N VAL A 518 2.43 0.79 15.61
CA VAL A 518 1.53 0.97 16.75
C VAL A 518 1.00 -0.38 17.26
N LEU A 519 0.85 -1.39 16.41
CA LEU A 519 0.45 -2.76 16.82
C LEU A 519 1.60 -3.57 17.41
N THR A 520 2.84 -3.33 17.00
CA THR A 520 3.97 -4.25 17.27
C THR A 520 5.11 -3.66 18.10
N ASN A 521 5.14 -2.34 18.31
CA ASN A 521 6.15 -1.70 19.13
C ASN A 521 5.99 -2.14 20.60
N THR A 522 7.10 -2.57 21.19
CA THR A 522 7.16 -3.16 22.52
C THR A 522 7.37 -2.13 23.63
N GLU A 523 7.60 -0.85 23.31
CA GLU A 523 7.72 0.22 24.30
C GLU A 523 6.39 0.47 25.03
N ILE A 524 6.46 0.77 26.33
CA ILE A 524 5.31 0.98 27.23
C ILE A 524 4.32 2.03 26.67
N PRO A 525 4.75 3.20 26.17
CA PRO A 525 3.80 4.19 25.68
C PRO A 525 2.96 3.74 24.47
N PHE A 526 3.45 2.80 23.66
CA PHE A 526 2.65 2.18 22.60
C PHE A 526 1.70 1.10 23.13
N GLN A 527 2.09 0.40 24.20
CA GLN A 527 1.19 -0.52 24.92
C GLN A 527 0.01 0.24 25.55
N ASN A 528 0.25 1.41 26.14
CA ASN A 528 -0.79 2.27 26.69
C ASN A 528 -1.82 2.67 25.62
N PHE A 529 -1.36 3.08 24.44
CA PHE A 529 -2.26 3.39 23.34
C PHE A 529 -3.07 2.17 22.88
N ARG A 530 -2.45 0.97 22.78
CA ARG A 530 -3.18 -0.26 22.46
C ARG A 530 -4.21 -0.63 23.52
N LYS A 531 -3.89 -0.45 24.80
CA LYS A 531 -4.84 -0.65 25.90
C LYS A 531 -6.07 0.25 25.70
N TRP A 532 -5.87 1.54 25.43
CA TRP A 532 -6.98 2.43 25.11
C TRP A 532 -7.76 1.95 23.87
N LEU A 533 -7.08 1.67 22.75
CA LEU A 533 -7.74 1.30 21.50
C LEU A 533 -8.54 -0.01 21.60
N PHE A 534 -8.01 -1.05 22.24
CA PHE A 534 -8.63 -2.38 22.24
C PHE A 534 -9.46 -2.69 23.50
N ASN A 535 -9.28 -1.95 24.60
CA ASN A 535 -9.98 -2.22 25.86
C ASN A 535 -11.03 -1.15 26.17
N GLU A 536 -10.78 0.11 25.80
CA GLU A 536 -11.72 1.21 26.03
C GLU A 536 -12.63 1.48 24.82
N ASN A 537 -12.29 0.93 23.65
CA ASN A 537 -13.11 1.01 22.45
C ASN A 537 -13.45 -0.37 21.91
N TYR A 538 -14.48 -0.45 21.06
CA TYR A 538 -14.84 -1.66 20.34
C TYR A 538 -14.23 -1.64 18.93
N VAL A 539 -13.10 -2.34 18.77
CA VAL A 539 -12.49 -2.57 17.46
C VAL A 539 -13.17 -3.75 16.78
N GLU A 540 -13.70 -3.51 15.59
CA GLU A 540 -14.35 -4.50 14.75
C GLU A 540 -13.33 -5.22 13.87
N LYS A 541 -12.47 -4.42 13.23
CA LYS A 541 -11.63 -4.86 12.14
C LYS A 541 -10.31 -4.09 12.09
N VAL A 542 -9.24 -4.78 11.71
CA VAL A 542 -7.92 -4.18 11.47
C VAL A 542 -7.38 -4.69 10.14
N TYR A 543 -7.06 -3.79 9.22
CA TYR A 543 -6.27 -4.12 8.02
C TYR A 543 -4.80 -3.80 8.28
N ASN A 544 -3.92 -4.76 8.06
CA ASN A 544 -2.47 -4.59 8.08
C ASN A 544 -1.92 -4.66 6.66
N LEU A 545 -1.63 -3.49 6.09
CA LEU A 545 -1.16 -3.29 4.73
C LEU A 545 0.38 -3.11 4.67
N SER A 546 1.10 -3.52 5.72
CA SER A 546 2.56 -3.34 5.82
C SER A 546 3.37 -4.06 4.75
N ILE A 547 2.79 -5.08 4.10
CA ILE A 547 3.42 -5.77 2.97
C ILE A 547 3.68 -4.83 1.78
N PHE A 548 2.86 -3.79 1.61
CA PHE A 548 2.95 -2.84 0.49
C PHE A 548 4.00 -1.74 0.70
N ARG A 549 4.86 -1.85 1.71
CA ARG A 549 6.00 -0.92 1.86
C ARG A 549 7.01 -1.11 0.72
N LYS A 550 7.57 -0.01 0.21
CA LYS A 550 8.66 -0.02 -0.78
C LYS A 550 8.33 -0.84 -2.05
N VAL A 551 7.09 -0.81 -2.52
CA VAL A 551 6.73 -1.37 -3.84
C VAL A 551 7.55 -0.61 -4.91
N PRO A 552 8.21 -1.31 -5.87
CA PRO A 552 9.04 -0.65 -6.87
C PRO A 552 8.26 0.39 -7.68
N LYS A 553 8.87 1.55 -7.98
CA LYS A 553 8.21 2.64 -8.73
C LYS A 553 7.73 2.26 -10.14
N ASN A 554 8.28 1.18 -10.70
CA ASN A 554 8.00 0.69 -12.04
C ASN A 554 7.01 -0.50 -12.01
N PHE A 555 6.59 -0.94 -10.83
CA PHE A 555 5.80 -2.15 -10.62
C PHE A 555 4.49 -1.81 -9.91
N GLY A 556 3.38 -1.96 -10.62
CA GLY A 556 2.05 -1.57 -10.12
C GLY A 556 1.87 -0.06 -10.11
N GLY A 557 0.79 0.45 -10.70
CA GLY A 557 0.46 1.85 -10.59
C GLY A 557 0.29 2.29 -9.13
N GLN A 558 -0.08 3.55 -8.95
CA GLN A 558 0.10 4.34 -7.73
C GLN A 558 -0.52 3.81 -6.43
N LEU A 559 -1.21 2.66 -6.43
CA LEU A 559 -1.92 2.03 -5.31
C LEU A 559 -1.29 2.27 -3.94
N PHE A 560 0.04 2.18 -3.84
CA PHE A 560 0.80 2.51 -2.64
C PHE A 560 2.17 3.16 -2.94
N THR A 561 2.38 3.71 -4.15
CA THR A 561 3.70 4.24 -4.57
C THR A 561 4.21 5.42 -3.75
N SER A 562 3.31 6.12 -3.05
CA SER A 562 3.59 7.18 -2.07
C SER A 562 3.72 6.66 -0.63
N ALA A 563 3.26 5.43 -0.34
CA ALA A 563 3.34 4.82 0.98
C ALA A 563 4.78 4.34 1.25
N VAL A 564 5.61 5.25 1.74
CA VAL A 564 6.99 4.93 2.12
C VAL A 564 7.04 4.08 3.40
N GLY A 565 5.98 4.12 4.23
CA GLY A 565 5.88 3.42 5.50
C GLY A 565 4.83 2.30 5.54
N PRO A 566 4.95 1.32 6.44
CA PRO A 566 3.97 0.27 6.64
C PRO A 566 2.71 0.80 7.36
N ILE A 567 1.54 0.70 6.74
CA ILE A 567 0.29 1.24 7.29
C ILE A 567 -0.69 0.14 7.72
N CYS A 568 -1.55 0.48 8.68
CA CYS A 568 -2.72 -0.28 9.10
C CYS A 568 -3.96 0.63 9.05
N ILE A 569 -5.14 0.03 9.07
CA ILE A 569 -6.43 0.72 9.23
C ILE A 569 -7.14 0.08 10.41
N ALA A 570 -7.63 0.88 11.36
CA ALA A 570 -8.48 0.39 12.44
C ALA A 570 -9.91 0.87 12.22
N TYR A 571 -10.85 -0.07 12.26
CA TYR A 571 -12.29 0.17 12.24
C TYR A 571 -12.83 -0.06 13.65
N PHE A 572 -13.30 1.00 14.30
CA PHE A 572 -13.69 0.95 15.70
C PHE A 572 -14.77 1.97 16.03
N GLN A 573 -15.39 1.80 17.19
CA GLN A 573 -16.36 2.72 17.76
C GLN A 573 -16.15 2.80 19.28
N ASN A 574 -16.51 3.94 19.87
CA ASN A 574 -16.33 4.15 21.31
C ASN A 574 -17.24 3.23 22.14
N LYS A 575 -18.50 3.06 21.71
CA LYS A 575 -19.48 2.25 22.43
C LYS A 575 -19.44 0.80 21.99
N GLN A 576 -19.58 -0.12 22.93
CA GLN A 576 -19.79 -1.54 22.63
C GLN A 576 -21.14 -1.73 21.93
N PRO A 577 -21.21 -2.57 20.87
CA PRO A 577 -22.48 -2.96 20.29
C PRO A 577 -23.25 -3.86 21.27
N GLN A 578 -24.58 -3.98 21.07
CA GLN A 578 -25.43 -4.81 21.93
C GLN A 578 -24.99 -6.29 21.98
N LYS A 579 -24.42 -6.79 20.89
CA LYS A 579 -23.90 -8.17 20.76
C LYS A 579 -22.46 -8.11 20.25
N PRO A 580 -21.46 -7.97 21.15
CA PRO A 580 -20.07 -7.90 20.74
C PRO A 580 -19.59 -9.25 20.20
N SER A 581 -18.80 -9.22 19.13
CA SER A 581 -18.11 -10.41 18.63
C SER A 581 -17.01 -10.83 19.59
N THR A 582 -16.83 -12.13 19.78
CA THR A 582 -15.70 -12.71 20.53
C THR A 582 -14.37 -12.57 19.79
N THR A 583 -14.39 -12.17 18.52
CA THR A 583 -13.21 -12.01 17.67
C THR A 583 -13.10 -10.59 17.09
N ILE A 584 -11.89 -10.25 16.64
CA ILE A 584 -11.57 -9.08 15.82
C ILE A 584 -11.17 -9.59 14.43
N GLU A 585 -11.77 -9.02 13.39
CA GLU A 585 -11.44 -9.37 12.02
C GLU A 585 -10.11 -8.73 11.62
N TYR A 586 -9.12 -9.53 11.21
CA TYR A 586 -7.77 -9.09 10.91
C TYR A 586 -7.37 -9.48 9.50
N TRP A 587 -7.10 -8.48 8.68
CA TRP A 587 -6.77 -8.64 7.26
C TRP A 587 -5.30 -8.32 7.06
N ALA A 588 -4.49 -9.31 6.71
CA ALA A 588 -3.06 -9.12 6.52
C ALA A 588 -2.61 -9.73 5.18
N PRO A 589 -2.92 -9.07 4.05
CA PRO A 589 -2.55 -9.57 2.74
C PRO A 589 -1.05 -9.85 2.66
N LYS A 590 -0.70 -11.01 2.09
CA LYS A 590 0.69 -11.44 1.87
C LYS A 590 1.12 -11.25 0.42
N THR A 591 0.18 -11.07 -0.49
CA THR A 591 0.42 -11.05 -1.92
C THR A 591 -0.03 -9.73 -2.55
N TYR A 592 0.75 -9.26 -3.51
CA TYR A 592 0.35 -8.28 -4.49
C TYR A 592 0.24 -9.05 -5.80
N ILE A 593 -0.99 -9.28 -6.27
CA ILE A 593 -1.21 -9.87 -7.59
C ILE A 593 -1.72 -8.74 -8.48
N LYS A 594 -0.98 -8.50 -9.55
CA LYS A 594 -1.31 -7.50 -10.54
C LYS A 594 -2.41 -8.07 -11.46
N SER A 595 -3.67 -8.10 -11.01
CA SER A 595 -4.81 -8.17 -11.96
C SER A 595 -4.81 -6.86 -12.74
N ASN A 596 -4.96 -6.87 -14.07
CA ASN A 596 -4.36 -5.79 -14.84
C ASN A 596 -5.21 -5.12 -15.90
N LEU A 597 -6.44 -4.82 -15.51
CA LEU A 597 -7.15 -3.64 -16.03
C LEU A 597 -7.32 -2.58 -14.94
N ILE A 598 -7.14 -3.02 -13.70
CA ILE A 598 -7.44 -2.34 -12.47
C ILE A 598 -6.29 -2.71 -11.53
N ASP A 599 -5.35 -1.81 -11.28
CA ASP A 599 -4.27 -2.05 -10.31
C ASP A 599 -4.90 -2.60 -9.02
N GLY A 600 -4.69 -3.86 -8.58
CA GLY A 600 -5.43 -4.42 -7.43
C GLY A 600 -4.62 -5.22 -6.40
N VAL A 601 -5.19 -5.44 -5.21
CA VAL A 601 -4.68 -6.31 -4.13
C VAL A 601 -5.59 -7.53 -4.04
N ILE A 602 -5.06 -8.72 -4.28
CA ILE A 602 -5.75 -9.98 -3.96
C ILE A 602 -5.40 -10.35 -2.53
N ILE A 603 -6.43 -10.51 -1.71
CA ILE A 603 -6.37 -10.97 -0.33
C ILE A 603 -6.83 -12.41 -0.33
N ASP A 604 -5.91 -13.33 -0.07
CA ASP A 604 -6.29 -14.73 0.06
C ASP A 604 -7.20 -14.91 1.28
N SER A 605 -8.17 -15.81 1.22
CA SER A 605 -8.99 -16.17 2.39
C SER A 605 -8.15 -16.59 3.60
N THR A 606 -6.94 -17.13 3.39
CA THR A 606 -5.96 -17.46 4.45
C THR A 606 -5.32 -16.23 5.11
N ASP A 607 -5.39 -15.05 4.48
CA ASP A 607 -4.89 -13.78 4.98
C ASP A 607 -5.94 -13.02 5.81
N VAL A 608 -7.18 -13.52 5.84
CA VAL A 608 -8.27 -13.01 6.68
C VAL A 608 -8.42 -13.91 7.90
N LYS A 609 -8.27 -13.32 9.09
CA LYS A 609 -8.28 -14.05 10.36
C LYS A 609 -9.26 -13.45 11.35
N PHE A 610 -9.84 -14.29 12.19
CA PHE A 610 -10.72 -13.87 13.28
C PHE A 610 -9.97 -14.06 14.59
N LEU A 611 -9.28 -13.02 15.06
CA LEU A 611 -8.41 -13.08 16.21
C LEU A 611 -9.22 -13.04 17.51
N PRO A 612 -8.90 -13.85 18.54
CA PRO A 612 -9.58 -13.78 19.83
C PRO A 612 -9.47 -12.39 20.46
N ARG A 613 -10.62 -11.76 20.76
CA ARG A 613 -10.66 -10.40 21.32
C ARG A 613 -9.90 -10.31 22.64
N THR A 614 -10.01 -11.33 23.48
CA THR A 614 -9.32 -11.42 24.78
C THR A 614 -7.80 -11.37 24.63
N GLU A 615 -7.25 -11.98 23.59
CA GLU A 615 -5.80 -11.93 23.30
C GLU A 615 -5.39 -10.57 22.74
N CYS A 616 -6.20 -9.99 21.85
CA CYS A 616 -5.96 -8.64 21.30
C CYS A 616 -5.98 -7.54 22.37
N GLN A 617 -6.68 -7.76 23.49
CA GLN A 617 -6.75 -6.84 24.64
C GLN A 617 -5.50 -6.85 25.53
N ILE A 618 -4.57 -7.80 25.32
CA ILE A 618 -3.30 -7.87 26.04
C ILE A 618 -2.32 -6.89 25.38
N PRO A 619 -1.91 -5.79 26.04
CA PRO A 619 -1.17 -4.72 25.37
C PRO A 619 0.19 -5.11 24.79
N ASN A 620 0.84 -6.16 25.31
CA ASN A 620 2.13 -6.67 24.84
C ASN A 620 2.01 -7.94 23.98
N THR A 621 0.81 -8.31 23.54
CA THR A 621 0.57 -9.49 22.70
C THR A 621 1.44 -9.50 21.44
N LYS A 622 1.80 -10.71 20.98
CA LYS A 622 2.48 -10.94 19.69
C LYS A 622 1.51 -11.39 18.59
N ILE A 623 0.22 -11.52 18.89
CA ILE A 623 -0.77 -12.04 17.94
C ILE A 623 -0.81 -11.25 16.63
N TRP A 624 -0.69 -9.92 16.67
CA TRP A 624 -0.69 -9.08 15.46
C TRP A 624 0.43 -9.46 14.47
N LYS A 625 1.62 -9.75 15.00
CA LYS A 625 2.78 -10.13 14.19
C LYS A 625 2.68 -11.58 13.73
N ILE A 626 2.28 -12.49 14.61
CA ILE A 626 2.16 -13.91 14.30
C ILE A 626 1.03 -14.13 13.28
N ALA A 627 -0.13 -13.52 13.49
CA ALA A 627 -1.27 -13.62 12.57
C ALA A 627 -0.97 -13.03 11.19
N MET A 628 -0.02 -12.11 11.06
CA MET A 628 0.40 -11.62 9.74
C MET A 628 1.15 -12.70 8.94
N TRP A 629 1.87 -13.61 9.61
CA TRP A 629 2.88 -14.47 8.98
C TRP A 629 2.56 -15.96 9.11
N GLY A 630 2.32 -16.44 10.32
CA GLY A 630 2.00 -17.84 10.65
C GLY A 630 0.50 -18.14 10.69
N ASN A 631 0.10 -19.23 11.33
CA ASN A 631 -1.27 -19.65 11.63
C ASN A 631 -1.51 -19.75 13.14
N ILE A 632 -2.62 -20.37 13.57
CA ILE A 632 -2.93 -20.51 15.00
C ILE A 632 -1.96 -21.46 15.73
N GLY A 633 -1.45 -22.49 15.05
CA GLY A 633 -0.43 -23.37 15.60
C GLY A 633 0.89 -22.62 15.87
N ASP A 634 1.26 -21.69 14.98
CA ASP A 634 2.44 -20.83 15.21
C ASP A 634 2.25 -19.96 16.46
N PHE A 635 1.04 -19.47 16.70
CA PHE A 635 0.72 -18.71 17.91
C PHE A 635 0.92 -19.55 19.17
N TYR A 636 0.39 -20.78 19.20
CA TYR A 636 0.57 -21.67 20.35
C TYR A 636 2.04 -22.06 20.56
N LEU A 637 2.77 -22.36 19.47
CA LEU A 637 4.20 -22.66 19.54
C LEU A 637 4.99 -21.49 20.12
N ILE A 638 4.81 -20.28 19.56
CA ILE A 638 5.52 -19.08 20.04
C ILE A 638 5.15 -18.75 21.48
N ASN A 639 3.88 -18.93 21.89
CA ASN A 639 3.46 -18.71 23.28
C ASN A 639 4.10 -19.73 24.23
N ARG A 640 4.09 -21.02 23.89
CA ARG A 640 4.78 -22.08 24.67
C ARG A 640 6.25 -21.73 24.88
N LEU A 641 6.93 -21.40 23.77
CA LEU A 641 8.35 -21.05 23.77
C LEU A 641 8.66 -19.77 24.54
N SER A 642 7.81 -18.74 24.42
CA SER A 642 7.98 -17.47 25.13
C SER A 642 7.80 -17.59 26.64
N ASN A 643 7.05 -18.59 27.10
CA ASN A 643 6.83 -18.88 28.52
C ASN A 643 7.92 -19.76 29.14
N MET A 644 8.92 -20.21 28.36
CA MET A 644 10.06 -20.94 28.91
C MET A 644 10.90 -20.05 29.83
N SER A 645 11.38 -20.62 30.94
CA SER A 645 12.26 -19.92 31.89
C SER A 645 13.66 -19.67 31.32
N ASN A 646 14.13 -20.53 30.42
CA ASN A 646 15.45 -20.45 29.80
C ASN A 646 15.38 -19.72 28.46
N ASN A 647 16.13 -18.64 28.35
CA ASN A 647 16.24 -17.78 27.17
C ASN A 647 17.61 -17.08 27.17
N VAL A 648 17.91 -16.31 26.12
CA VAL A 648 19.20 -15.60 26.00
C VAL A 648 19.47 -14.72 27.20
N LYS A 649 18.46 -14.05 27.76
CA LYS A 649 18.63 -13.21 28.96
C LYS A 649 19.07 -14.02 30.18
N THR A 650 18.40 -15.14 30.46
CA THR A 650 18.75 -15.98 31.62
C THR A 650 20.08 -16.68 31.40
N PHE A 651 20.41 -17.10 30.18
CA PHE A 651 21.72 -17.66 29.85
C PHE A 651 22.87 -16.66 30.05
N ILE A 652 22.71 -15.41 29.59
CA ILE A 652 23.67 -14.32 29.83
C ILE A 652 23.91 -14.14 31.33
N LYS A 653 22.83 -14.14 32.13
CA LYS A 653 22.91 -14.00 33.59
C LYS A 653 23.62 -15.18 34.24
N THR A 654 23.24 -16.41 33.91
CA THR A 654 23.81 -17.64 34.48
C THR A 654 25.29 -17.81 34.15
N ASN A 655 25.71 -17.40 32.95
CA ASN A 655 27.11 -17.48 32.51
C ASN A 655 27.92 -16.21 32.82
N SER A 656 27.37 -15.24 33.56
CA SER A 656 28.04 -13.96 33.89
C SER A 656 28.61 -13.21 32.67
N ILE A 657 27.86 -13.20 31.57
CA ILE A 657 28.27 -12.57 30.30
C ILE A 657 28.02 -11.06 30.38
N ASP A 658 29.04 -10.25 30.14
CA ASP A 658 28.93 -8.80 30.04
C ASP A 658 28.27 -8.43 28.69
N PHE A 659 27.32 -7.49 28.69
CA PHE A 659 26.60 -7.10 27.47
C PHE A 659 26.40 -5.59 27.35
N GLY A 660 26.23 -5.12 26.11
CA GLY A 660 26.05 -3.69 25.83
C GLY A 660 26.08 -3.35 24.34
N VAL A 661 25.55 -2.17 24.02
CA VAL A 661 25.59 -1.63 22.65
C VAL A 661 26.88 -0.83 22.40
N GLY A 662 27.26 -0.74 21.13
CA GLY A 662 28.47 -0.03 20.69
C GLY A 662 28.40 1.51 20.78
N LEU A 663 29.34 2.15 20.09
CA LEU A 663 29.55 3.59 20.06
C LEU A 663 28.54 4.30 19.15
N GLN A 664 27.92 5.37 19.65
CA GLN A 664 27.09 6.26 18.86
C GLN A 664 27.90 7.54 18.52
N PRO A 665 28.08 7.87 17.23
CA PRO A 665 28.79 9.08 16.83
C PRO A 665 28.04 10.34 17.24
N LEU A 666 28.76 11.46 17.36
CA LEU A 666 28.16 12.77 17.61
C LEU A 666 27.19 13.16 16.49
N ASN A 667 26.07 13.75 16.89
CA ASN A 667 25.08 14.37 16.03
C ASN A 667 24.42 15.53 16.80
N LYS A 668 23.61 16.36 16.12
CA LYS A 668 22.91 17.52 16.71
C LYS A 668 22.08 17.20 17.96
N SER A 669 21.59 15.97 18.09
CA SER A 669 20.78 15.50 19.22
C SER A 669 21.59 14.76 20.30
N THR A 670 22.92 14.72 20.19
CA THR A 670 23.76 13.97 21.12
C THR A 670 23.82 14.68 22.45
N ILE A 671 23.37 13.98 23.50
CA ILE A 671 23.40 14.45 24.87
C ILE A 671 24.44 13.62 25.63
N LYS A 672 25.29 14.28 26.43
CA LYS A 672 26.36 13.65 27.25
C LYS A 672 27.37 12.82 26.44
N PRO A 673 28.15 13.45 25.55
CA PRO A 673 29.28 12.77 24.92
C PRO A 673 30.36 12.43 25.96
N ILE A 674 31.08 11.34 25.74
CA ILE A 674 32.15 10.84 26.60
C ILE A 674 33.45 10.85 25.80
N VAL A 675 34.52 11.38 26.40
CA VAL A 675 35.89 11.26 25.89
C VAL A 675 36.51 9.99 26.46
N ASP A 676 36.95 9.05 25.61
CA ASP A 676 37.59 7.80 26.02
C ASP A 676 38.78 7.47 25.11
N ASN A 677 39.98 7.80 25.60
CA ASN A 677 41.25 7.60 24.89
C ASN A 677 41.73 6.14 24.85
N GLU A 678 41.11 5.23 25.60
CA GLU A 678 41.46 3.80 25.54
C GLU A 678 40.71 3.13 24.40
N ILE A 679 39.41 3.40 24.27
CA ILE A 679 38.59 2.91 23.15
C ILE A 679 39.08 3.52 21.83
N SER A 680 39.55 4.77 21.84
CA SER A 680 40.07 5.42 20.62
C SER A 680 41.27 4.71 20.01
N LYS A 681 42.00 3.90 20.79
CA LYS A 681 43.15 3.09 20.34
C LYS A 681 42.74 1.72 19.79
N LEU A 682 41.47 1.34 19.92
CA LEU A 682 40.98 0.07 19.40
C LEU A 682 40.75 0.17 17.89
N ARG A 683 41.00 -0.94 17.21
CA ARG A 683 40.48 -1.17 15.86
C ARG A 683 38.95 -1.18 15.91
N PHE A 684 38.32 -0.88 14.78
CA PHE A 684 36.88 -0.75 14.68
C PHE A 684 36.30 -1.75 13.69
N ILE A 685 35.14 -2.31 14.00
CA ILE A 685 34.38 -3.11 13.05
C ILE A 685 33.05 -2.44 12.73
N ARG A 686 32.82 -2.30 11.43
CA ARG A 686 31.54 -1.84 10.90
C ARG A 686 30.51 -2.97 10.91
N PRO A 687 29.22 -2.67 11.21
CA PRO A 687 28.17 -3.68 11.22
C PRO A 687 28.11 -4.53 9.95
N GLU A 688 28.30 -3.94 8.76
CA GLU A 688 28.27 -4.64 7.47
C GLU A 688 29.43 -5.64 7.26
N ARG A 689 30.47 -5.58 8.09
CA ARG A 689 31.64 -6.45 8.00
C ARG A 689 31.61 -7.64 8.98
N ILE A 690 30.64 -7.67 9.89
CA ILE A 690 30.41 -8.82 10.78
C ILE A 690 29.94 -10.01 9.94
N ARG A 691 30.60 -11.16 10.13
CA ARG A 691 30.31 -12.43 9.44
C ARG A 691 29.69 -13.44 10.42
N LYS A 692 28.85 -14.34 9.91
CA LYS A 692 28.22 -15.41 10.72
C LYS A 692 29.30 -16.29 11.36
N TYR A 693 29.03 -16.74 12.58
CA TYR A 693 29.84 -17.62 13.43
C TYR A 693 31.19 -17.03 13.88
N LEU A 694 32.05 -16.64 12.95
CA LEU A 694 33.38 -16.10 13.22
C LEU A 694 33.66 -14.88 12.34
N THR A 695 34.17 -13.81 12.96
CA THR A 695 34.57 -12.58 12.28
C THR A 695 36.07 -12.35 12.44
N LEU A 696 36.80 -12.43 11.33
CA LEU A 696 38.25 -12.32 11.28
C LEU A 696 38.73 -10.87 11.41
N GLU A 697 39.90 -10.67 12.02
CA GLU A 697 40.50 -9.35 12.27
C GLU A 697 40.84 -8.58 10.98
N THR A 698 41.04 -9.29 9.87
CA THR A 698 41.24 -8.73 8.53
C THR A 698 40.08 -7.84 8.09
N THR A 699 38.91 -7.97 8.72
CA THR A 699 37.74 -7.14 8.43
C THR A 699 37.76 -5.78 9.14
N PHE A 700 38.62 -5.58 10.14
CA PHE A 700 38.63 -4.37 10.95
C PHE A 700 39.18 -3.16 10.20
N THR A 701 38.76 -1.97 10.62
CA THR A 701 39.17 -0.66 10.12
C THR A 701 39.67 0.24 11.25
N GLU A 702 40.10 1.45 10.90
CA GLU A 702 40.34 2.51 11.86
C GLU A 702 39.05 3.10 12.42
N LEU A 703 39.08 3.61 13.64
CA LEU A 703 37.90 4.13 14.33
C LEU A 703 37.24 5.31 13.60
N ASN A 704 38.00 6.15 12.90
CA ASN A 704 37.46 7.26 12.11
C ASN A 704 36.51 6.79 10.99
N SER A 705 36.55 5.50 10.63
CA SER A 705 35.55 4.90 9.73
C SER A 705 34.14 4.86 10.33
N LEU A 706 33.95 5.18 11.61
CA LEU A 706 32.65 5.45 12.23
C LEU A 706 31.93 6.65 11.57
N LEU A 707 32.69 7.60 11.03
CA LEU A 707 32.17 8.81 10.38
C LEU A 707 31.76 8.47 8.93
N ARG A 708 30.47 8.60 8.61
CA ARG A 708 29.94 8.26 7.28
C ARG A 708 29.13 9.38 6.64
N ASP A 709 28.17 9.94 7.38
CA ASP A 709 27.28 10.95 6.85
C ASP A 709 27.80 12.37 7.09
N LYS A 710 27.41 13.28 6.19
CA LYS A 710 27.86 14.68 6.20
C LYS A 710 27.51 15.39 7.51
N ASP A 711 26.35 15.11 8.10
CA ASP A 711 25.92 15.77 9.34
C ASP A 711 26.81 15.36 10.51
N THR A 712 27.07 14.06 10.66
CA THR A 712 28.01 13.54 11.65
C THR A 712 29.42 14.13 11.45
N ILE A 713 29.93 14.13 10.21
CA ILE A 713 31.25 14.70 9.90
C ILE A 713 31.30 16.18 10.30
N ASN A 714 30.27 16.96 9.96
CA ASN A 714 30.18 18.38 10.32
C ASN A 714 30.17 18.61 11.83
N GLU A 715 29.45 17.79 12.60
CA GLU A 715 29.47 17.89 14.07
C GLU A 715 30.86 17.59 14.66
N TYR A 716 31.60 16.64 14.08
CA TYR A 716 32.97 16.37 14.51
C TYR A 716 33.96 17.46 14.08
N LEU A 717 33.87 17.98 12.85
CA LEU A 717 34.66 19.13 12.39
C LEU A 717 34.45 20.33 13.30
N LYS A 718 33.19 20.61 13.67
CA LYS A 718 32.83 21.65 14.62
C LYS A 718 33.41 21.37 16.01
N TYR A 719 33.26 20.15 16.52
CA TYR A 719 33.76 19.77 17.84
C TYR A 719 35.29 19.93 17.96
N TYR A 720 36.05 19.53 16.94
CA TYR A 720 37.52 19.63 16.93
C TYR A 720 38.07 20.92 16.31
N GLY A 721 37.21 21.84 15.85
CA GLY A 721 37.64 23.08 15.19
C GLY A 721 38.43 22.87 13.90
N LYS A 722 38.06 21.87 13.08
CA LYS A 722 38.75 21.50 11.83
C LYS A 722 37.93 21.88 10.60
N LYS A 723 38.59 22.10 9.46
CA LYS A 723 37.94 22.50 8.21
C LYS A 723 37.73 21.33 7.25
N SER A 724 38.53 20.28 7.37
CA SER A 724 38.47 19.09 6.51
C SER A 724 38.53 17.80 7.32
N ILE A 725 37.90 16.74 6.81
CA ILE A 725 37.88 15.40 7.43
C ILE A 725 39.29 14.81 7.60
N ILE A 726 40.22 15.18 6.72
CA ILE A 726 41.61 14.70 6.75
C ILE A 726 42.38 15.30 7.94
N GLU A 727 41.94 16.45 8.46
CA GLU A 727 42.54 17.12 9.62
C GLU A 727 42.02 16.59 10.96
N LEU A 728 41.01 15.69 10.94
CA LEU A 728 40.43 15.15 12.16
C LEU A 728 41.42 14.18 12.84
N PRO A 729 41.61 14.31 14.17
CA PRO A 729 42.39 13.33 14.91
C PRO A 729 41.68 11.97 14.95
N THR A 730 42.34 10.96 15.50
CA THR A 730 41.64 9.73 15.89
C THR A 730 40.50 10.07 16.84
N ILE A 731 39.27 9.69 16.47
CA ILE A 731 38.08 10.08 17.22
C ILE A 731 38.11 9.45 18.61
N ASN A 732 38.08 10.29 19.66
CA ASN A 732 38.03 9.84 21.05
C ASN A 732 36.74 10.24 21.77
N VAL A 733 35.83 10.95 21.10
CA VAL A 733 34.57 11.43 21.67
C VAL A 733 33.37 10.79 20.98
N PHE A 734 32.45 10.25 21.77
CA PHE A 734 31.24 9.58 21.30
C PHE A 734 30.25 9.40 22.46
N ARG A 735 29.01 9.03 22.15
CA ARG A 735 28.07 8.57 23.17
C ARG A 735 28.19 7.05 23.32
N ARG A 736 28.27 6.57 24.56
CA ARG A 736 28.33 5.14 24.92
C ARG A 736 27.30 4.86 26.01
N LEU A 737 26.39 3.93 25.75
CA LEU A 737 25.37 3.48 26.72
C LEU A 737 25.72 2.14 27.38
N GLY A 738 26.62 1.34 26.78
CA GLY A 738 26.99 0.00 27.25
C GLY A 738 28.24 -0.04 28.15
N ASN A 739 28.45 -1.18 28.82
CA ASN A 739 29.60 -1.46 29.68
C ASN A 739 30.91 -1.47 28.86
N LYS A 740 31.99 -0.82 29.34
CA LYS A 740 33.29 -0.78 28.64
C LYS A 740 33.94 -2.16 28.46
N LYS A 741 33.59 -3.14 29.30
CA LYS A 741 34.08 -4.53 29.17
C LYS A 741 33.67 -5.18 27.84
N VAL A 742 32.58 -4.74 27.21
CA VAL A 742 32.11 -5.29 25.93
C VAL A 742 32.97 -4.93 24.73
N TYR A 743 34.11 -4.24 24.91
CA TYR A 743 35.09 -4.04 23.84
C TYR A 743 36.32 -4.95 24.01
N LYS A 744 36.33 -5.79 25.05
CA LYS A 744 37.35 -6.82 25.26
C LYS A 744 36.98 -8.08 24.47
N GLY A 745 38.00 -8.76 23.94
CA GLY A 745 37.84 -10.09 23.37
C GLY A 745 37.96 -11.16 24.47
N PRO A 746 37.36 -12.35 24.29
CA PRO A 746 36.49 -12.71 23.17
C PRO A 746 35.08 -12.11 23.34
N ILE A 747 34.43 -11.83 22.21
CA ILE A 747 33.12 -11.19 22.16
C ILE A 747 32.27 -11.76 21.03
N LEU A 748 30.99 -12.01 21.30
CA LEU A 748 29.98 -12.25 20.28
C LEU A 748 29.31 -10.93 19.89
N LEU A 749 29.41 -10.57 18.62
CA LEU A 749 28.76 -9.40 18.04
C LEU A 749 27.48 -9.81 17.32
N ILE A 750 26.37 -9.17 17.68
CA ILE A 750 25.04 -9.43 17.13
C ILE A 750 24.59 -8.17 16.43
N LYS A 751 24.40 -8.25 15.11
CA LYS A 751 24.07 -7.11 14.28
C LYS A 751 22.58 -6.80 14.39
N GLU A 752 22.21 -5.53 14.63
CA GLU A 752 20.78 -5.15 14.60
C GLU A 752 20.21 -5.31 13.19
N GLY A 753 20.92 -4.85 12.16
CA GLY A 753 20.43 -4.84 10.77
C GLY A 753 20.92 -6.01 9.93
N PHE A 754 20.24 -6.33 8.85
CA PHE A 754 20.51 -7.58 8.12
C PHE A 754 21.55 -7.38 7.01
N LYS A 755 22.19 -8.46 6.57
CA LYS A 755 23.01 -8.48 5.34
C LYS A 755 22.48 -9.64 4.49
N ASP A 756 22.27 -9.42 3.20
CA ASP A 756 21.75 -10.43 2.27
C ASP A 756 20.46 -11.11 2.78
N ASN A 757 19.60 -10.33 3.45
CA ASN A 757 18.35 -10.77 4.09
C ASN A 757 18.48 -11.71 5.29
N GLU A 758 19.69 -11.84 5.86
CA GLU A 758 19.97 -12.71 6.99
C GLU A 758 20.30 -11.94 8.27
N PHE A 759 19.82 -12.49 9.39
CA PHE A 759 20.30 -12.17 10.72
C PHE A 759 21.70 -12.76 10.94
N CYS A 760 22.57 -12.01 11.64
CA CYS A 760 23.99 -12.35 11.72
C CYS A 760 24.54 -12.09 13.12
N SER A 761 25.17 -13.13 13.68
CA SER A 761 26.01 -13.06 14.86
C SER A 761 27.38 -13.69 14.60
N GLY A 762 28.45 -13.07 15.09
CA GLY A 762 29.81 -13.53 14.86
C GLY A 762 30.73 -13.32 16.06
N ILE A 763 31.54 -14.32 16.38
CA ILE A 763 32.56 -14.22 17.43
C ILE A 763 33.77 -13.47 16.90
N VAL A 764 34.30 -12.57 17.72
CA VAL A 764 35.58 -11.90 17.54
C VAL A 764 36.48 -12.30 18.72
N LYS A 765 37.66 -12.84 18.44
CA LYS A 765 38.58 -13.34 19.46
C LYS A 765 39.37 -12.21 20.16
N SER A 766 39.50 -11.05 19.54
CA SER A 766 40.27 -9.90 20.04
C SER A 766 39.43 -8.70 20.47
N LYS A 767 40.10 -7.68 21.03
CA LYS A 767 39.48 -6.41 21.41
C LYS A 767 39.10 -5.60 20.16
N VAL A 768 37.88 -5.06 20.12
CA VAL A 768 37.39 -4.29 18.97
C VAL A 768 36.30 -3.31 19.40
N ALA A 769 36.30 -2.11 18.80
CA ALA A 769 35.22 -1.14 18.91
C ALA A 769 34.17 -1.38 17.81
N PHE A 770 32.90 -1.09 18.08
CA PHE A 770 31.80 -1.29 17.13
C PHE A 770 30.71 -0.23 17.31
N ASN A 771 29.82 -0.10 16.32
CA ASN A 771 28.73 0.89 16.34
C ASN A 771 27.59 0.48 17.28
N SER A 772 26.85 1.48 17.80
CA SER A 772 25.62 1.33 18.58
C SER A 772 24.52 0.45 17.97
N THR A 773 24.54 0.18 16.66
CA THR A 773 23.64 -0.79 15.99
C THR A 773 24.12 -2.24 16.08
N VAL A 774 25.02 -2.55 17.00
CA VAL A 774 25.55 -3.89 17.28
C VAL A 774 25.48 -4.10 18.79
N LEU A 775 24.92 -5.24 19.18
CA LEU A 775 24.95 -5.74 20.55
C LEU A 775 26.21 -6.60 20.72
N GLY A 776 27.04 -6.26 21.70
CA GLY A 776 28.20 -7.02 22.09
C GLY A 776 27.96 -7.84 23.35
N LEU A 777 28.38 -9.11 23.34
CA LEU A 777 28.35 -10.03 24.47
C LEU A 777 29.77 -10.56 24.75
N HIS A 778 30.39 -10.11 25.84
CA HIS A 778 31.74 -10.48 26.24
C HIS A 778 31.72 -11.52 27.37
N SER A 779 32.58 -12.52 27.27
CA SER A 779 32.78 -13.56 28.28
C SER A 779 34.21 -14.06 28.22
N GLU A 780 34.83 -14.32 29.37
CA GLU A 780 36.13 -15.02 29.43
C GLU A 780 35.99 -16.49 28.97
N ASN A 781 34.79 -17.07 29.13
CA ASN A 781 34.48 -18.40 28.60
C ASN A 781 33.94 -18.29 27.17
N ILE A 782 34.83 -18.43 26.19
CA ILE A 782 34.47 -18.41 24.76
C ILE A 782 33.44 -19.48 24.39
N ASN A 783 33.39 -20.62 25.10
CA ASN A 783 32.46 -21.69 24.76
C ASN A 783 31.00 -21.28 24.99
N SER A 784 30.71 -20.45 26.01
CA SER A 784 29.39 -19.88 26.21
C SER A 784 28.98 -18.98 25.03
N LEU A 785 29.94 -18.27 24.42
CA LEU A 785 29.72 -17.47 23.22
C LEU A 785 29.50 -18.34 21.97
N ARG A 786 30.20 -19.47 21.85
CA ARG A 786 30.00 -20.46 20.77
C ARG A 786 28.59 -21.03 20.77
N VAL A 787 28.09 -21.42 21.94
CA VAL A 787 26.71 -21.91 22.09
C VAL A 787 25.71 -20.85 21.67
N LEU A 788 25.84 -19.61 22.15
CA LEU A 788 24.95 -18.51 21.73
C LEU A 788 25.05 -18.24 20.23
N SER A 789 26.25 -18.24 19.66
CA SER A 789 26.47 -18.00 18.23
C SER A 789 25.83 -19.08 17.37
N ALA A 790 25.94 -20.36 17.74
CA ALA A 790 25.29 -21.47 17.04
C ALA A 790 23.76 -21.32 17.04
N ILE A 791 23.17 -21.03 18.20
CA ILE A 791 21.72 -20.87 18.34
C ILE A 791 21.22 -19.64 17.58
N LEU A 792 21.88 -18.48 17.73
CA LEU A 792 21.46 -17.21 17.11
C LEU A 792 21.52 -17.22 15.58
N ASN A 793 22.41 -18.02 14.97
CA ASN A 793 22.51 -18.15 13.53
C ASN A 793 21.61 -19.28 12.95
N SER A 794 20.84 -19.98 13.79
CA SER A 794 19.98 -21.08 13.35
C SER A 794 18.67 -20.64 12.68
N ASP A 795 18.12 -21.52 11.83
CA ASP A 795 16.77 -21.40 11.25
C ASP A 795 15.69 -21.13 12.30
N PHE A 796 15.79 -21.79 13.45
CA PHE A 796 14.85 -21.60 14.56
C PHE A 796 14.88 -20.16 15.09
N ALA A 797 16.08 -19.60 15.26
CA ALA A 797 16.21 -18.20 15.70
C ALA A 797 15.64 -17.23 14.67
N ALA A 798 15.84 -17.50 13.36
CA ALA A 798 15.24 -16.73 12.29
C ALA A 798 13.70 -16.78 12.35
N TYR A 799 13.12 -17.98 12.48
CA TYR A 799 11.67 -18.19 12.65
C TYR A 799 11.13 -17.43 13.87
N PHE A 800 11.70 -17.66 15.06
CA PHE A 800 11.20 -17.09 16.30
C PHE A 800 11.32 -15.56 16.31
N LEU A 801 12.48 -15.01 15.97
CA LEU A 801 12.72 -13.56 16.00
C LEU A 801 11.87 -12.83 14.96
N LEU A 802 11.62 -13.43 13.79
CA LEU A 802 10.70 -12.86 12.82
C LEU A 802 9.29 -12.79 13.40
N MET A 803 8.79 -13.86 14.04
CA MET A 803 7.44 -13.92 14.61
C MET A 803 7.20 -12.95 15.78
N ILE A 804 8.23 -12.53 16.52
CA ILE A 804 8.06 -11.68 17.72
C ILE A 804 8.53 -10.23 17.59
N SER A 805 9.34 -9.92 16.57
CA SER A 805 9.96 -8.60 16.42
C SER A 805 8.97 -7.52 15.96
N GLY A 806 9.22 -6.28 16.40
CA GLY A 806 8.42 -5.12 16.03
C GLY A 806 8.82 -4.46 14.71
N SER A 807 9.92 -4.89 14.08
CA SER A 807 10.45 -4.25 12.85
C SER A 807 10.66 -5.21 11.69
N TRP A 808 11.24 -6.40 11.91
CA TRP A 808 11.50 -7.35 10.83
C TRP A 808 10.17 -7.92 10.29
N GLY A 809 10.02 -7.97 8.98
CA GLY A 809 8.74 -8.32 8.34
C GLY A 809 7.66 -7.23 8.44
N ILE A 810 7.99 -6.01 8.91
CA ILE A 810 7.04 -4.88 9.03
C ILE A 810 7.61 -3.59 8.45
N GLU A 811 8.72 -3.06 8.95
CA GLU A 811 9.23 -1.72 8.56
C GLU A 811 10.68 -1.77 8.08
N ARG A 812 11.54 -2.46 8.82
CA ARG A 812 12.98 -2.58 8.53
C ARG A 812 13.47 -3.95 8.97
N GLU A 813 14.41 -4.49 8.22
CA GLU A 813 15.09 -5.77 8.46
C GLU A 813 16.09 -5.56 9.60
N ARG A 814 15.54 -5.44 10.82
CA ARG A 814 16.26 -5.18 12.05
C ARG A 814 15.63 -5.89 13.24
N ILE A 815 16.48 -6.36 14.13
CA ILE A 815 16.11 -6.91 15.44
C ILE A 815 16.76 -6.06 16.52
N LYS A 816 15.99 -5.70 17.55
CA LYS A 816 16.47 -4.91 18.68
C LYS A 816 17.04 -5.79 19.79
N PRO A 817 18.02 -5.29 20.58
CA PRO A 817 18.63 -6.07 21.66
C PRO A 817 17.61 -6.69 22.63
N ASN A 818 16.56 -5.94 23.00
CA ASN A 818 15.50 -6.43 23.89
C ASN A 818 14.69 -7.59 23.29
N GLU A 819 14.65 -7.74 21.97
CA GLU A 819 14.00 -8.86 21.28
C GLU A 819 14.92 -10.09 21.25
N VAL A 820 16.23 -9.90 21.04
CA VAL A 820 17.24 -10.97 21.11
C VAL A 820 17.23 -11.67 22.46
N TYR A 821 17.05 -10.91 23.53
CA TYR A 821 16.99 -11.45 24.90
C TYR A 821 15.82 -12.40 25.15
N LEU A 822 14.77 -12.34 24.33
CA LEU A 822 13.58 -13.19 24.43
C LEU A 822 13.73 -14.54 23.72
N LEU A 823 14.78 -14.72 22.89
CA LEU A 823 14.98 -15.98 22.17
C LEU A 823 15.13 -17.13 23.18
N PRO A 824 14.23 -18.13 23.15
CA PRO A 824 14.29 -19.28 24.05
C PRO A 824 15.52 -20.11 23.73
N LEU A 825 16.10 -20.71 24.76
CA LEU A 825 17.18 -21.66 24.58
C LEU A 825 17.16 -22.68 25.71
N GLN A 826 17.51 -23.90 25.37
CA GLN A 826 17.71 -24.98 26.30
C GLN A 826 18.94 -25.75 25.86
N ASN A 827 19.81 -26.04 26.82
CA ASN A 827 21.09 -26.67 26.57
C ASN A 827 21.46 -27.55 27.77
N ARG A 828 20.98 -28.79 27.75
CA ARG A 828 21.45 -29.86 28.63
C ARG A 828 22.95 -30.05 28.37
N GLU A 829 23.63 -30.71 29.30
CA GLU A 829 25.10 -30.81 29.25
C GLU A 829 25.63 -31.44 27.95
N SER A 830 24.91 -32.44 27.42
CA SER A 830 25.20 -33.08 26.13
C SER A 830 25.11 -32.09 24.96
N GLU A 831 23.97 -31.40 24.85
CA GLU A 831 23.72 -30.41 23.79
C GLU A 831 24.71 -29.24 23.87
N TYR A 832 25.06 -28.79 25.08
CA TYR A 832 26.06 -27.75 25.29
C TYR A 832 27.43 -28.14 24.72
N LYS A 833 27.88 -29.38 24.97
CA LYS A 833 29.14 -29.92 24.42
C LYS A 833 29.06 -30.06 22.90
N GLU A 834 27.93 -30.50 22.38
CA GLU A 834 27.71 -30.69 20.95
C GLU A 834 27.74 -29.35 20.19
N PHE A 835 27.06 -28.30 20.69
CA PHE A 835 27.14 -26.96 20.10
C PHE A 835 28.57 -26.42 20.04
N ILE A 836 29.37 -26.67 21.07
CA ILE A 836 30.78 -26.26 21.08
C ILE A 836 31.58 -27.01 20.01
N SER A 837 31.35 -28.32 19.85
CA SER A 837 32.03 -29.13 18.84
C SER A 837 31.71 -28.63 17.44
N LEU A 838 30.42 -28.52 17.11
CA LEU A 838 29.95 -28.10 15.79
C LEU A 838 30.42 -26.68 15.46
N HIS A 839 30.36 -25.75 16.42
CA HIS A 839 30.83 -24.39 16.20
C HIS A 839 32.36 -24.32 15.96
N LYS A 840 33.16 -25.12 16.67
CA LYS A 840 34.61 -25.22 16.40
C LYS A 840 34.91 -25.77 15.01
N GLU A 841 34.13 -26.72 14.51
CA GLU A 841 34.26 -27.19 13.12
C GLU A 841 34.03 -26.05 12.12
N ILE A 842 33.01 -25.21 12.36
CA ILE A 842 32.77 -24.00 11.56
C ILE A 842 33.94 -23.01 11.65
N GLU A 843 34.46 -22.75 12.86
CA GLU A 843 35.63 -21.87 13.03
C GLU A 843 36.81 -22.37 12.20
N ASN A 844 37.11 -23.67 12.25
CA ASN A 844 38.21 -24.27 11.49
C ASN A 844 38.03 -24.07 9.97
N ILE A 845 36.82 -24.29 9.45
CA ILE A 845 36.52 -24.09 8.02
C ILE A 845 36.70 -22.63 7.60
N ILE A 846 36.26 -21.69 8.44
CA ILE A 846 36.38 -20.24 8.16
C ILE A 846 37.85 -19.80 8.23
N GLU A 847 38.62 -20.31 9.19
CA GLU A 847 40.03 -19.96 9.38
C GLU A 847 40.94 -20.58 8.32
N SER A 848 40.59 -21.75 7.77
CA SER A 848 41.35 -22.38 6.68
C SER A 848 41.12 -21.77 5.30
N ASP A 849 40.22 -20.78 5.17
CA ASP A 849 39.80 -20.12 3.90
C ASP A 849 39.44 -21.13 2.79
N THR A 850 38.97 -22.31 3.18
CA THR A 850 38.57 -23.37 2.25
C THR A 850 37.16 -23.08 1.76
N LEU A 851 37.00 -22.82 0.45
CA LEU A 851 35.72 -22.53 -0.23
C LEU A 851 34.78 -23.76 -0.31
N PHE A 852 34.49 -24.44 0.80
CA PHE A 852 33.54 -25.55 0.86
C PHE A 852 32.21 -25.09 1.47
N GLN A 853 31.33 -24.52 0.65
CA GLN A 853 29.97 -24.15 1.10
C GLN A 853 29.15 -25.37 1.55
N ASP A 854 29.36 -26.53 0.91
CA ASP A 854 28.62 -27.76 1.21
C ASP A 854 28.92 -28.30 2.62
N SER A 855 30.16 -28.21 3.10
CA SER A 855 30.52 -28.70 4.44
C SER A 855 29.92 -27.82 5.55
N LEU A 856 29.84 -26.51 5.33
CA LEU A 856 29.19 -25.58 6.25
C LEU A 856 27.68 -25.88 6.35
N LEU A 857 27.00 -26.07 5.21
CA LEU A 857 25.57 -26.40 5.16
C LEU A 857 25.25 -27.70 5.94
N GLU A 858 26.09 -28.72 5.86
CA GLU A 858 25.91 -29.96 6.63
C GLU A 858 26.05 -29.74 8.14
N ILE A 859 26.99 -28.89 8.58
CA ILE A 859 27.12 -28.55 10.00
C ILE A 859 25.92 -27.71 10.47
N GLU A 860 25.43 -26.78 9.66
CA GLU A 860 24.23 -25.99 9.99
C GLU A 860 22.99 -26.88 10.14
N LYS A 861 22.83 -27.93 9.31
CA LYS A 861 21.77 -28.94 9.47
C LYS A 861 21.89 -29.70 10.79
N LYS A 862 23.11 -30.04 11.23
CA LYS A 862 23.35 -30.65 12.54
C LYS A 862 22.97 -29.69 13.67
N ILE A 863 23.44 -28.44 13.62
CA ILE A 863 23.08 -27.40 14.61
C ILE A 863 21.55 -27.26 14.70
N LYS A 864 20.85 -27.15 13.55
CA LYS A 864 19.39 -27.10 13.50
C LYS A 864 18.76 -28.29 14.23
N THR A 865 19.25 -29.50 13.99
CA THR A 865 18.72 -30.71 14.63
C THR A 865 18.88 -30.65 16.15
N VAL A 866 20.05 -30.22 16.65
CA VAL A 866 20.32 -30.07 18.09
C VAL A 866 19.46 -28.97 18.71
N VAL A 867 19.26 -27.83 18.03
CA VAL A 867 18.40 -26.73 18.53
C VAL A 867 16.94 -27.18 18.64
N LEU A 868 16.42 -27.86 17.63
CA LEU A 868 15.01 -28.30 17.65
C LEU A 868 14.78 -29.40 18.69
N SER A 869 15.73 -30.33 18.86
CA SER A 869 15.61 -31.37 19.88
C SER A 869 15.73 -30.80 21.30
N SER A 870 16.61 -29.83 21.53
CA SER A 870 16.80 -29.27 22.87
C SER A 870 15.59 -28.48 23.38
N LEU A 871 14.78 -27.95 22.46
CA LEU A 871 13.55 -27.20 22.74
C LEU A 871 12.29 -28.09 22.74
N ASP A 872 12.45 -29.42 22.66
CA ASP A 872 11.35 -30.38 22.58
C ASP A 872 10.34 -29.99 21.46
N ILE A 873 10.86 -29.71 20.26
CA ILE A 873 10.06 -29.41 19.06
C ILE A 873 9.58 -30.72 18.43
N SER A 874 8.26 -30.85 18.30
CA SER A 874 7.61 -31.99 17.64
C SER A 874 7.83 -31.99 16.13
N VAL A 875 7.55 -33.13 15.49
CA VAL A 875 7.60 -33.27 14.02
C VAL A 875 6.63 -32.29 13.34
N LYS A 876 5.43 -32.10 13.90
CA LYS A 876 4.41 -31.16 13.39
C LYS A 876 4.95 -29.72 13.42
N GLU A 877 5.48 -29.29 14.56
CA GLU A 877 6.08 -27.95 14.74
C GLU A 877 7.32 -27.75 13.83
N LYS A 878 8.12 -28.79 13.61
CA LYS A 878 9.24 -28.75 12.67
C LYS A 878 8.77 -28.44 11.24
N PHE A 879 7.70 -29.08 10.76
CA PHE A 879 7.13 -28.78 9.44
C PHE A 879 6.63 -27.34 9.35
N MET A 880 6.03 -26.81 10.42
CA MET A 880 5.60 -25.42 10.47
C MET A 880 6.77 -24.45 10.34
N ILE A 881 7.85 -24.67 11.10
CA ILE A 881 9.06 -23.83 11.03
C ILE A 881 9.68 -23.89 9.63
N GLU A 882 9.83 -25.09 9.05
CA GLU A 882 10.44 -25.28 7.74
C GLU A 882 9.62 -24.64 6.61
N ASP A 883 8.31 -24.92 6.57
CA ASP A 883 7.43 -24.37 5.53
C ASP A 883 7.34 -22.84 5.65
N PHE A 884 7.33 -22.30 6.88
CA PHE A 884 7.38 -20.86 7.10
C PHE A 884 8.62 -20.21 6.47
N LEU A 885 9.81 -20.75 6.75
CA LEU A 885 11.06 -20.24 6.21
C LEU A 885 11.17 -20.42 4.69
N ASN A 886 10.71 -21.55 4.16
CA ASN A 886 10.85 -21.87 2.74
C ASN A 886 9.81 -21.17 1.85
N ILE A 887 8.62 -20.88 2.39
CA ILE A 887 7.50 -20.31 1.61
C ILE A 887 7.21 -18.88 2.03
N SER A 888 6.92 -18.62 3.32
CA SER A 888 6.47 -17.29 3.76
C SER A 888 7.61 -16.26 3.77
N VAL A 889 8.80 -16.65 4.23
CA VAL A 889 9.98 -15.77 4.22
C VAL A 889 10.51 -15.57 2.79
N ASP A 890 10.46 -16.61 1.96
CA ASP A 890 10.76 -16.50 0.53
C ASP A 890 9.80 -15.54 -0.17
N LEU A 891 8.49 -15.64 0.10
CA LEU A 891 7.46 -14.73 -0.40
C LEU A 891 7.75 -13.27 -0.01
N PHE A 892 8.11 -13.05 1.25
CA PHE A 892 8.43 -11.72 1.74
C PHE A 892 9.63 -11.07 1.03
N TYR A 893 10.70 -11.83 0.80
CA TYR A 893 11.93 -11.29 0.21
C TYR A 893 11.96 -11.30 -1.31
N LYS A 894 11.44 -12.37 -1.94
CA LYS A 894 11.43 -12.55 -3.41
C LYS A 894 10.15 -12.06 -4.10
N LYS A 895 9.10 -11.75 -3.33
CA LYS A 895 7.83 -11.20 -3.83
C LYS A 895 7.27 -12.04 -4.98
N GLU A 896 6.94 -11.44 -6.12
CA GLU A 896 6.39 -12.12 -7.30
C GLU A 896 7.29 -13.23 -7.87
N LYS A 897 8.59 -13.21 -7.55
CA LYS A 897 9.56 -14.25 -7.95
C LYS A 897 9.66 -15.40 -6.94
N SER A 898 8.82 -15.39 -5.92
CA SER A 898 8.84 -16.41 -4.88
C SER A 898 8.38 -17.77 -5.40
N ILE A 899 8.99 -18.83 -4.87
CA ILE A 899 8.56 -20.20 -5.14
C ILE A 899 7.13 -20.48 -4.63
N ALA A 900 6.61 -19.63 -3.73
CA ALA A 900 5.25 -19.71 -3.20
C ALA A 900 4.17 -19.64 -4.31
N PHE A 901 4.45 -18.93 -5.41
CA PHE A 901 3.56 -18.79 -6.57
C PHE A 901 3.75 -19.89 -7.62
N ASN A 902 4.81 -20.70 -7.49
CA ASN A 902 5.00 -21.82 -8.41
C ASN A 902 3.87 -22.83 -8.25
N LYS A 903 3.57 -23.54 -9.32
CA LYS A 903 2.59 -24.62 -9.32
C LYS A 903 3.07 -25.76 -8.43
N VAL A 904 2.12 -26.43 -7.79
CA VAL A 904 2.45 -27.54 -6.89
C VAL A 904 2.73 -28.80 -7.71
N PHE A 905 3.75 -29.55 -7.31
CA PHE A 905 4.07 -30.84 -7.92
C PHE A 905 3.28 -31.98 -7.25
N LEU A 906 3.09 -33.08 -7.97
CA LEU A 906 2.36 -34.24 -7.47
C LEU A 906 2.91 -34.76 -6.13
N ASP A 907 4.23 -34.78 -5.95
CA ASP A 907 4.84 -35.23 -4.68
C ASP A 907 4.57 -34.27 -3.51
N GLU A 908 4.46 -32.97 -3.78
CA GLU A 908 4.09 -31.97 -2.78
C GLU A 908 2.61 -32.12 -2.40
N ASN A 909 1.72 -32.38 -3.37
CA ASN A 909 0.32 -32.71 -3.12
C ASN A 909 0.17 -34.00 -2.29
N LYS A 910 0.96 -35.04 -2.58
CA LYS A 910 0.98 -36.28 -1.79
C LYS A 910 1.44 -36.02 -0.36
N ALA A 911 2.49 -35.21 -0.17
CA ALA A 911 2.97 -34.84 1.15
C ALA A 911 1.89 -34.07 1.96
N TYR A 912 1.21 -33.11 1.32
CA TYR A 912 0.06 -32.42 1.91
C TYR A 912 -1.05 -33.42 2.31
N ALA A 913 -1.45 -34.29 1.37
CA ALA A 913 -2.52 -35.25 1.58
C ALA A 913 -2.21 -36.24 2.71
N GLN A 914 -0.95 -36.69 2.81
CA GLN A 914 -0.53 -37.59 3.88
C GLN A 914 -0.65 -36.93 5.25
N ILE A 915 -0.23 -35.68 5.40
CA ILE A 915 -0.35 -34.94 6.67
C ILE A 915 -1.82 -34.73 7.02
N LEU A 916 -2.63 -34.26 6.05
CA LEU A 916 -4.07 -34.07 6.26
C LEU A 916 -4.78 -35.36 6.68
N ALA A 917 -4.48 -36.49 6.02
CA ALA A 917 -5.04 -37.79 6.35
C ALA A 917 -4.63 -38.25 7.76
N ASN A 918 -3.38 -37.99 8.17
CA ASN A 918 -2.90 -38.34 9.50
C ASN A 918 -3.63 -37.54 10.58
N GLU A 919 -3.72 -36.22 10.44
CA GLU A 919 -4.40 -35.36 11.42
C GLU A 919 -5.89 -35.72 11.57
N LEU A 920 -6.58 -35.95 10.44
CA LEU A 920 -7.98 -36.33 10.46
C LEU A 920 -8.17 -37.74 11.06
N ASN A 921 -7.37 -38.74 10.69
CA ASN A 921 -7.50 -40.09 11.26
C ASN A 921 -7.13 -40.15 12.76
N GLU A 922 -6.23 -39.27 13.23
CA GLU A 922 -5.92 -39.13 14.66
C GLU A 922 -7.16 -38.63 15.41
N PHE A 923 -7.84 -37.61 14.89
CA PHE A 923 -9.11 -37.11 15.45
C PHE A 923 -10.24 -38.16 15.39
N TYR A 924 -10.37 -38.90 14.29
CA TYR A 924 -11.38 -39.95 14.09
C TYR A 924 -11.00 -41.32 14.67
N SER A 925 -9.93 -41.40 15.47
CA SER A 925 -9.37 -42.68 15.94
C SER A 925 -10.37 -43.54 16.74
N GLU A 926 -11.25 -42.91 17.50
CA GLU A 926 -12.30 -43.55 18.30
C GLU A 926 -13.57 -43.93 17.52
N THR A 927 -13.63 -43.61 16.22
CA THR A 927 -14.78 -43.89 15.38
C THR A 927 -14.56 -45.11 14.48
N ASN A 928 -15.67 -45.71 14.00
CA ASN A 928 -15.63 -46.79 13.00
C ASN A 928 -15.31 -46.31 11.57
N HIS A 929 -15.08 -45.01 11.38
CA HIS A 929 -14.74 -44.42 10.08
C HIS A 929 -13.24 -44.15 9.99
N LYS A 930 -12.68 -44.37 8.80
CA LYS A 930 -11.32 -44.06 8.39
C LYS A 930 -11.36 -43.11 7.21
N ILE A 931 -10.47 -42.13 7.27
CA ILE A 931 -10.32 -41.08 6.27
C ILE A 931 -9.27 -41.50 5.25
N ASN A 932 -9.66 -41.52 3.98
CA ASN A 932 -8.77 -41.76 2.84
C ASN A 932 -8.77 -40.54 1.93
N ILE A 933 -7.67 -40.26 1.23
CA ILE A 933 -7.56 -39.09 0.36
C ILE A 933 -7.11 -39.52 -1.04
N SER A 934 -7.82 -39.01 -2.05
CA SER A 934 -7.44 -39.10 -3.45
C SER A 934 -6.87 -37.75 -3.92
N VAL A 935 -5.70 -37.78 -4.53
CA VAL A 935 -5.00 -36.64 -5.14
C VAL A 935 -5.18 -36.69 -6.65
N TYR A 936 -5.55 -35.57 -7.27
CA TYR A 936 -5.64 -35.47 -8.72
C TYR A 936 -4.36 -34.88 -9.31
N ASP A 937 -3.77 -35.57 -10.29
CA ASP A 937 -2.61 -35.06 -11.03
C ASP A 937 -3.07 -34.03 -12.06
N ILE A 938 -3.15 -32.79 -11.61
CA ILE A 938 -3.69 -31.67 -12.37
C ILE A 938 -2.61 -31.08 -13.28
N GLN A 939 -2.96 -30.92 -14.56
CA GLN A 939 -2.05 -30.38 -15.58
C GLN A 939 -1.55 -29.00 -15.19
N ARG A 940 -0.32 -28.69 -15.61
CA ARG A 940 0.30 -27.40 -15.29
C ARG A 940 -0.49 -26.21 -15.84
N SER A 941 -1.41 -26.35 -16.79
CA SER A 941 -2.21 -25.22 -17.30
C SER A 941 -3.33 -24.77 -16.37
N GLU A 942 -3.71 -25.56 -15.36
CA GLU A 942 -4.95 -25.32 -14.60
C GLU A 942 -4.76 -24.38 -13.40
N PRO A 943 -5.68 -23.42 -13.16
CA PRO A 943 -5.56 -22.40 -12.12
C PRO A 943 -5.86 -22.93 -10.70
N LEU A 944 -6.70 -23.97 -10.60
CA LEU A 944 -7.08 -24.61 -9.35
C LEU A 944 -6.54 -26.04 -9.27
N ASN A 945 -6.38 -26.52 -8.04
CA ASN A 945 -5.96 -27.88 -7.71
C ASN A 945 -6.98 -28.52 -6.74
N LEU A 946 -7.07 -29.84 -6.73
CA LEU A 946 -8.13 -30.61 -6.07
C LEU A 946 -7.56 -31.83 -5.34
N ILE A 947 -8.03 -32.04 -4.12
CA ILE A 947 -8.00 -33.34 -3.45
C ILE A 947 -9.39 -33.70 -2.93
N VAL A 948 -9.66 -34.99 -2.79
CA VAL A 948 -10.95 -35.51 -2.31
C VAL A 948 -10.72 -36.38 -1.09
N ILE A 949 -11.43 -36.06 -0.02
CA ILE A 949 -11.46 -36.81 1.24
C ILE A 949 -12.64 -37.78 1.17
N HIS A 950 -12.39 -39.04 1.54
CA HIS A 950 -13.35 -40.14 1.52
C HIS A 950 -13.51 -40.72 2.93
N PHE A 951 -14.76 -40.92 3.36
CA PHE A 951 -15.08 -41.62 4.60
C PHE A 951 -15.36 -43.09 4.30
N SER A 952 -14.64 -44.01 4.96
CA SER A 952 -14.82 -45.45 4.74
C SER A 952 -14.56 -46.25 6.01
N LYS A 953 -14.63 -47.59 5.98
CA LYS A 953 -14.34 -48.45 7.15
C LYS A 953 -12.87 -48.84 7.27
N THR A 954 -12.08 -48.70 6.21
CA THR A 954 -10.69 -49.15 6.15
C THR A 954 -9.76 -48.04 5.71
N GLN A 955 -8.58 -47.99 6.32
CA GLN A 955 -7.54 -47.06 5.92
C GLN A 955 -6.83 -47.59 4.65
N LYS A 956 -6.57 -46.70 3.70
CA LYS A 956 -5.91 -46.95 2.41
C LYS A 956 -4.78 -45.94 2.22
N GLU A 957 -3.85 -46.27 1.33
CA GLU A 957 -2.83 -45.32 0.88
C GLU A 957 -3.42 -44.20 0.02
N ILE A 958 -2.66 -43.10 -0.13
CA ILE A 958 -3.05 -41.96 -0.97
C ILE A 958 -3.20 -42.41 -2.42
N GLU A 959 -4.42 -42.28 -2.96
CA GLU A 959 -4.72 -42.65 -4.33
C GLU A 959 -4.39 -41.49 -5.28
N VAL A 960 -3.73 -41.74 -6.41
CA VAL A 960 -3.50 -40.73 -7.45
C VAL A 960 -4.43 -40.98 -8.63
N ARG A 961 -5.15 -39.95 -9.08
CA ARG A 961 -6.09 -40.00 -10.21
C ARG A 961 -5.72 -39.01 -11.31
N GLU A 962 -6.06 -39.34 -12.55
CA GLU A 962 -5.92 -38.41 -13.68
C GLU A 962 -7.01 -37.31 -13.66
N SER A 963 -6.67 -36.12 -14.15
CA SER A 963 -7.52 -34.91 -14.11
C SER A 963 -8.24 -34.55 -15.41
N LYS A 964 -8.13 -35.38 -16.46
CA LYS A 964 -8.57 -35.02 -17.84
C LYS A 964 -10.01 -34.51 -17.93
N GLU A 965 -10.94 -35.12 -17.20
CA GLU A 965 -12.36 -34.75 -17.20
C GLU A 965 -12.70 -33.56 -16.29
N LEU A 966 -11.83 -33.23 -15.32
CA LEU A 966 -12.07 -32.19 -14.31
C LEU A 966 -11.47 -30.84 -14.68
N ALA A 967 -10.49 -30.80 -15.59
CA ALA A 967 -9.84 -29.55 -16.01
C ALA A 967 -10.83 -28.47 -16.50
N PRO A 968 -11.84 -28.77 -17.36
CA PRO A 968 -12.83 -27.77 -17.75
C PRO A 968 -13.64 -27.22 -16.57
N LEU A 969 -14.04 -28.08 -15.63
CA LEU A 969 -14.81 -27.67 -14.44
C LEU A 969 -13.98 -26.80 -13.50
N LEU A 970 -12.70 -27.10 -13.32
CA LEU A 970 -11.80 -26.30 -12.48
C LEU A 970 -11.59 -24.90 -13.07
N LYS A 971 -11.48 -24.78 -14.40
CA LYS A 971 -11.45 -23.47 -15.08
C LYS A 971 -12.75 -22.69 -14.91
N GLU A 972 -13.88 -23.37 -14.92
CA GLU A 972 -15.18 -22.73 -14.69
C GLU A 972 -15.33 -22.25 -13.24
N LEU A 973 -14.95 -23.09 -12.27
CA LEU A 973 -14.98 -22.75 -10.85
C LEU A 973 -14.06 -21.58 -10.50
N ASP A 974 -12.93 -21.44 -11.18
CA ASP A 974 -12.00 -20.33 -10.93
C ASP A 974 -12.64 -18.95 -11.16
N LYS A 975 -13.63 -18.85 -12.06
CA LYS A 975 -14.40 -17.62 -12.30
C LYS A 975 -15.13 -17.12 -11.04
N TYR A 976 -15.41 -18.02 -10.09
CA TYR A 976 -16.07 -17.70 -8.82
C TYR A 976 -15.10 -17.65 -7.64
N SER A 977 -13.81 -17.93 -7.88
CA SER A 977 -12.80 -17.98 -6.81
C SER A 977 -12.44 -16.58 -6.33
N ILE A 978 -12.52 -15.58 -7.21
CA ILE A 978 -12.20 -14.19 -6.90
C ILE A 978 -13.49 -13.42 -6.66
N GLN A 979 -13.61 -12.78 -5.49
CA GLN A 979 -14.71 -11.87 -5.16
C GLN A 979 -14.18 -10.48 -4.86
N GLU A 980 -14.69 -9.46 -5.54
CA GLU A 980 -14.38 -8.08 -5.20
C GLU A 980 -14.93 -7.69 -3.81
N LYS A 981 -14.10 -7.03 -2.99
CA LYS A 981 -14.50 -6.45 -1.70
C LYS A 981 -14.51 -4.92 -1.70
N GLY A 982 -13.76 -4.31 -2.61
CA GLY A 982 -13.78 -2.89 -2.87
C GLY A 982 -12.93 -2.64 -4.11
N LYS A 983 -12.98 -1.39 -4.61
CA LYS A 983 -12.22 -1.01 -5.80
C LYS A 983 -10.78 -1.48 -5.66
N ASN A 984 -10.31 -2.26 -6.63
CA ASN A 984 -8.92 -2.73 -6.67
C ASN A 984 -8.55 -3.66 -5.49
N ILE A 985 -9.50 -4.26 -4.78
CA ILE A 985 -9.25 -5.18 -3.67
C ILE A 985 -10.18 -6.38 -3.81
N TYR A 986 -9.57 -7.53 -4.06
CA TYR A 986 -10.24 -8.78 -4.33
C TYR A 986 -9.95 -9.77 -3.21
N VAL A 987 -10.86 -10.69 -2.95
CA VAL A 987 -10.65 -11.82 -2.05
C VAL A 987 -10.69 -13.10 -2.85
N GLN A 988 -9.58 -13.85 -2.82
CA GLN A 988 -9.55 -15.18 -3.41
C GLN A 988 -10.03 -16.21 -2.38
N LYS A 989 -11.20 -16.77 -2.65
CA LYS A 989 -11.83 -17.84 -1.91
C LYS A 989 -11.26 -19.19 -2.32
N GLN A 990 -11.23 -20.08 -1.34
CA GLN A 990 -11.05 -21.51 -1.55
C GLN A 990 -12.41 -22.18 -1.48
N PHE A 991 -12.60 -23.27 -2.24
CA PHE A 991 -13.87 -24.01 -2.20
C PHE A 991 -13.72 -25.26 -1.37
N ARG A 992 -14.73 -25.50 -0.54
CA ARG A 992 -14.97 -26.78 0.12
C ARG A 992 -16.38 -27.22 -0.25
N TYR A 993 -16.49 -28.39 -0.87
CA TYR A 993 -17.78 -28.96 -1.22
C TYR A 993 -18.00 -30.24 -0.44
N TYR A 994 -19.13 -30.30 0.26
CA TYR A 994 -19.54 -31.41 1.11
C TYR A 994 -20.57 -32.24 0.36
N ASP A 995 -20.25 -33.51 0.14
CA ASP A 995 -21.15 -34.54 -0.36
C ASP A 995 -21.40 -35.57 0.75
N THR A 996 -22.31 -36.50 0.51
CA THR A 996 -22.79 -37.50 1.48
C THR A 996 -21.65 -38.25 2.18
N ASP A 997 -20.64 -38.71 1.43
CA ASP A 997 -19.50 -39.50 1.92
C ASP A 997 -18.13 -38.92 1.51
N LYS A 998 -18.11 -37.69 0.97
CA LYS A 998 -16.91 -37.05 0.41
C LYS A 998 -16.82 -35.57 0.75
N ILE A 999 -15.59 -35.09 0.88
CA ILE A 999 -15.30 -33.66 0.96
C ILE A 999 -14.28 -33.31 -0.12
N TYR A 1000 -14.61 -32.33 -0.95
CA TYR A 1000 -13.74 -31.84 -2.02
C TYR A 1000 -13.05 -30.56 -1.53
N LEU A 1001 -11.72 -30.57 -1.51
CA LEU A 1001 -10.91 -29.39 -1.19
C LEU A 1001 -10.30 -28.85 -2.47
N ILE A 1002 -10.75 -27.66 -2.89
CA ILE A 1002 -10.34 -27.02 -4.14
C ILE A 1002 -9.71 -25.68 -3.80
N LYS A 1003 -8.44 -25.51 -4.19
CA LYS A 1003 -7.63 -24.33 -3.86
C LYS A 1003 -6.81 -23.89 -5.06
N PRO A 1004 -6.27 -22.66 -5.08
CA PRO A 1004 -5.38 -22.24 -6.14
C PRO A 1004 -4.19 -23.20 -6.29
N ASN A 1005 -3.78 -23.45 -7.53
CA ASN A 1005 -2.67 -24.33 -7.89
C ASN A 1005 -1.32 -23.65 -7.65
N GLN A 1006 -1.03 -23.31 -6.40
CA GLN A 1006 0.19 -22.60 -5.98
C GLN A 1006 0.74 -23.22 -4.71
N LYS A 1007 2.06 -23.44 -4.63
CA LYS A 1007 2.72 -24.17 -3.53
C LYS A 1007 2.32 -23.68 -2.14
N ARG A 1008 2.08 -22.37 -1.97
CA ARG A 1008 1.71 -21.79 -0.67
C ARG A 1008 0.42 -22.34 -0.05
N PHE A 1009 -0.48 -22.91 -0.85
CA PHE A 1009 -1.75 -23.47 -0.38
C PHE A 1009 -1.72 -24.98 -0.13
N TRP A 1010 -0.59 -25.63 -0.46
CA TRP A 1010 -0.43 -27.08 -0.46
C TRP A 1010 0.82 -27.51 0.34
N THR A 1011 1.16 -26.76 1.39
CA THR A 1011 2.28 -27.08 2.29
C THR A 1011 1.86 -28.04 3.41
N ARG A 1012 2.82 -28.68 4.08
CA ARG A 1012 2.55 -29.59 5.22
C ARG A 1012 1.89 -28.83 6.38
N SER A 1013 2.35 -27.62 6.65
CA SER A 1013 1.77 -26.68 7.61
C SER A 1013 0.34 -26.27 7.26
N GLN A 1014 0.03 -26.05 5.98
CA GLN A 1014 -1.33 -25.75 5.53
C GLN A 1014 -2.25 -26.97 5.72
N ALA A 1015 -1.77 -28.19 5.46
CA ALA A 1015 -2.54 -29.42 5.73
C ALA A 1015 -2.98 -29.55 7.20
N ILE A 1016 -2.11 -29.18 8.15
CA ILE A 1016 -2.44 -29.16 9.59
C ILE A 1016 -3.55 -28.14 9.88
N ASP A 1017 -3.45 -26.93 9.31
CA ASP A 1017 -4.43 -25.86 9.49
C ASP A 1017 -5.80 -26.23 8.89
N ASP A 1018 -5.81 -26.83 7.70
CA ASP A 1018 -7.03 -27.33 7.07
C ASP A 1018 -7.67 -28.48 7.84
N ALA A 1019 -6.88 -29.40 8.39
CA ALA A 1019 -7.40 -30.48 9.23
C ALA A 1019 -8.15 -29.92 10.44
N LEU A 1020 -7.55 -28.95 11.15
CA LEU A 1020 -8.18 -28.28 12.29
C LEU A 1020 -9.46 -27.56 11.89
N SER A 1021 -9.42 -26.83 10.78
CA SER A 1021 -10.59 -26.10 10.26
C SER A 1021 -11.73 -27.06 9.88
N LEU A 1022 -11.43 -28.19 9.23
CA LEU A 1022 -12.40 -29.21 8.87
C LEU A 1022 -13.01 -29.89 10.10
N VAL A 1023 -12.18 -30.24 11.10
CA VAL A 1023 -12.66 -30.83 12.36
C VAL A 1023 -13.66 -29.91 13.05
N MET A 1024 -13.35 -28.61 13.13
CA MET A 1024 -14.24 -27.61 13.70
C MET A 1024 -15.55 -27.46 12.91
N GLU A 1025 -15.47 -27.44 11.57
CA GLU A 1025 -16.65 -27.37 10.71
C GLU A 1025 -17.56 -28.59 10.88
N ILE A 1026 -17.00 -29.80 10.86
CA ILE A 1026 -17.77 -31.04 11.00
C ILE A 1026 -18.41 -31.14 12.40
N ALA A 1027 -17.69 -30.76 13.46
CA ALA A 1027 -18.23 -30.75 14.82
C ALA A 1027 -19.43 -29.78 14.95
N ASN A 1028 -19.36 -28.61 14.33
CA ASN A 1028 -20.45 -27.63 14.36
C ASN A 1028 -21.66 -28.06 13.51
N MET A 1029 -21.45 -28.77 12.40
CA MET A 1029 -22.55 -29.34 11.60
C MET A 1029 -23.32 -30.43 12.37
N GLY A 1030 -22.63 -31.20 13.22
CA GLY A 1030 -23.25 -32.23 14.07
C GLY A 1030 -24.12 -31.68 15.21
N GLY A 1031 -23.88 -30.44 15.65
CA GLY A 1031 -24.62 -29.79 16.74
C GLY A 1031 -25.93 -29.09 16.32
N GLN A 1032 -26.25 -29.05 15.03
CA GLN A 1032 -27.51 -28.51 14.49
C GLN A 1032 -28.57 -29.59 14.21
N LYS A 1033 -28.40 -30.81 14.75
CA LYS A 1033 -29.38 -31.89 14.69
C LYS A 1033 -30.05 -32.15 16.02
#